data_AF-A0A7J5EML6-F1
#
_entry.id   AF-A0A7J5EML6-F1
#
_cell.length_a   1.000
_cell.length_b   1.000
_cell.length_c   1.000
_cell.angle_alpha   90.00
_cell.angle_beta   90.00
_cell.angle_gamma   90.00
#
_symmetry.space_group_name_H-M   'P 1'
#
loop_
_entity.id
_entity.type
_entity.pdbx_description
1 polymer ?
#
loop_
_entity_poly.entity_id
_entity_poly.type
_entity_poly.pdbx_seq_one_letter_code
_entity_poly.pdbx_strand_id
1 'polypeptide(L)'
;MKHLLFCGLCVVVYVGSIHRGIAQPAVIYVRADSLVTTTASGSVNSWQSVSGRVTFLPGLTGEAPLLVHDAMNGRPAVRFSNNGYLIGPSIFPTMSDYTLYVVARWDGKAASNNLFSGISRALYLANTPYPRVLHGGNFSLQGISSIAMTGPSVIRVEYSAEPSMVRISINNKLADATEIPVNTDSVCYIGAYAGANFFWGDIAEVVLYNRLLTEQERSKLESDIHSRYSIPHAPNPPAPVVLWEWEPRPYELIPVGENLRVKGRIIDSTIHKIVFTLDSTGIPIESWTFALDTSAEFDFERTLAAGLHDYHLVGMAVGSDSLQRIIDADHIVCGIPMAIEGQSNCIYSDLTQVPSAFVRTFGMNFSQRRADTLFSVSQSASNGRGGHVGSWGLRLQNNIAGNMNLPTCVINGAVGGTRIEQHFPNEENRYNMNTIYGSWLYRLEKSRMRNHIRWLFWYQGESNSGSDDYSALFSKLYDEWKKDLPNLEHIVVVQIHTGCGGTEHARLRDDQRKLQQRYSDIIVHSACGLPGHDNCHYRNDGYWELGDQLFRLFRDIENGITSPASRAPDVRRAVIDPETNTVTITTDYAVMLVPSVPGADSLPSAFFFNGNEAVHPDTVWLTGNNIHLDPPDSIRVSTVSYIPDRFNDKNEYYQGPWIYDETGVGVLTFHNIPVIPSGVDEDAERSPMEFVQVRRGGRLSPLPTGQAWLISATGERIGIGMCQQEYTIPPTIAAGLYCLQIQTGSTMTTRYFLVTD
;
A
#
# COMPACT_ATOMS: atom_id res chain seq x y z
N MET A 1 11.47 -81.58 57.90
CA MET A 1 12.82 -81.03 57.59
C MET A 1 12.97 -80.87 56.09
N LYS A 2 13.20 -79.63 55.64
CA LYS A 2 13.83 -79.13 54.40
C LYS A 2 13.01 -78.03 53.70
N HIS A 3 13.71 -76.91 53.53
CA HIS A 3 13.33 -75.63 52.95
C HIS A 3 13.01 -75.68 51.45
N LEU A 4 12.20 -74.72 50.99
CA LEU A 4 12.42 -74.02 49.72
C LEU A 4 11.83 -72.60 49.77
N LEU A 5 12.69 -71.61 49.50
CA LEU A 5 12.37 -70.21 49.20
C LEU A 5 11.53 -70.12 47.91
N PHE A 6 10.66 -69.11 47.78
CA PHE A 6 10.37 -68.51 46.48
C PHE A 6 10.13 -67.00 46.55
N CYS A 7 10.81 -66.32 45.63
CA CYS A 7 10.89 -64.88 45.38
C CYS A 7 9.56 -64.20 45.05
N GLY A 8 9.55 -62.88 45.25
CA GLY A 8 8.45 -61.98 44.91
C GLY A 8 8.21 -61.76 43.42
N LEU A 9 7.02 -61.26 43.13
CA LEU A 9 6.62 -60.77 41.82
C LEU A 9 6.08 -59.34 42.00
N CYS A 10 6.86 -58.35 41.57
CA CYS A 10 6.39 -56.98 41.39
C CYS A 10 5.48 -56.93 40.16
N VAL A 11 4.26 -56.44 40.34
CA VAL A 11 3.34 -56.13 39.26
C VAL A 11 3.81 -54.82 38.60
N VAL A 12 4.31 -54.92 37.37
CA VAL A 12 4.52 -53.77 36.49
C VAL A 12 3.16 -53.36 35.93
N VAL A 13 2.61 -52.24 36.41
CA VAL A 13 1.44 -51.61 35.81
C VAL A 13 1.91 -50.85 34.56
N TYR A 14 1.57 -51.38 33.40
CA TYR A 14 1.77 -50.73 32.10
C TYR A 14 0.81 -49.53 31.98
N VAL A 15 1.31 -48.31 32.12
CA VAL A 15 0.55 -47.09 31.76
C VAL A 15 0.74 -46.86 30.26
N GLY A 16 -0.07 -47.52 29.44
CA GLY A 16 -0.07 -47.34 28.00
C GLY A 16 -1.47 -47.53 27.44
N SER A 17 -2.28 -46.45 27.38
CA SER A 17 -3.64 -46.57 26.80
C SER A 17 -4.20 -45.35 26.06
N ILE A 18 -3.47 -44.25 25.85
CA ILE A 18 -4.09 -43.03 25.27
C ILE A 18 -3.75 -42.79 23.77
N HIS A 19 -2.71 -43.44 23.21
CA HIS A 19 -2.28 -43.24 21.82
C HIS A 19 -3.00 -44.08 20.74
N ARG A 20 -4.10 -44.79 21.04
CA ARG A 20 -4.91 -45.43 19.97
C ARG A 20 -5.57 -44.35 19.09
N GLY A 21 -4.93 -43.97 17.99
CA GLY A 21 -5.52 -43.07 16.96
C GLY A 21 -4.61 -41.97 16.39
N ILE A 22 -3.38 -41.79 16.87
CA ILE A 22 -2.38 -40.91 16.20
C ILE A 22 -1.44 -41.83 15.42
N ALA A 23 -1.32 -41.64 14.11
CA ALA A 23 -0.69 -42.62 13.22
C ALA A 23 0.82 -42.79 13.45
N GLN A 24 1.49 -41.76 13.99
CA GLN A 24 2.91 -41.79 14.36
C GLN A 24 3.15 -41.12 15.74
N PRO A 25 4.00 -41.70 16.61
CA PRO A 25 4.26 -41.17 17.94
C PRO A 25 5.06 -39.85 17.91
N ALA A 26 4.90 -39.03 18.95
CA ALA A 26 5.70 -37.83 19.13
C ALA A 26 7.20 -38.15 19.27
N VAL A 27 8.04 -37.28 18.73
CA VAL A 27 9.51 -37.38 18.82
C VAL A 27 9.98 -37.02 20.23
N ILE A 28 9.37 -35.99 20.83
CA ILE A 28 9.55 -35.63 22.24
C ILE A 28 8.18 -35.60 22.90
N TYR A 29 8.05 -36.21 24.07
CA TYR A 29 6.86 -36.09 24.89
C TYR A 29 7.24 -36.20 26.36
N VAL A 30 7.51 -35.06 27.01
CA VAL A 30 7.84 -35.00 28.44
C VAL A 30 6.66 -34.43 29.23
N ARG A 31 6.37 -35.01 30.41
CA ARG A 31 5.30 -34.54 31.31
C ARG A 31 5.79 -34.50 32.75
N ALA A 32 5.49 -33.45 33.50
CA ALA A 32 6.05 -33.28 34.84
C ALA A 32 5.42 -34.25 35.85
N ASP A 33 4.28 -34.83 35.53
CA ASP A 33 3.61 -35.86 36.33
C ASP A 33 4.15 -37.29 36.07
N SER A 34 5.17 -37.44 35.22
CA SER A 34 5.66 -38.74 34.77
C SER A 34 7.15 -38.71 34.43
N LEU A 35 7.90 -39.71 34.91
CA LEU A 35 9.31 -39.93 34.54
C LEU A 35 10.25 -38.72 34.80
N VAL A 36 9.94 -37.91 35.81
CA VAL A 36 10.86 -36.94 36.39
C VAL A 36 11.58 -37.60 37.56
N THR A 37 12.91 -37.56 37.57
CA THR A 37 13.71 -37.95 38.74
C THR A 37 14.25 -36.71 39.42
N THR A 38 14.30 -36.71 40.75
CA THR A 38 14.77 -35.57 41.54
C THR A 38 15.79 -35.96 42.58
N THR A 39 16.55 -34.99 43.07
CA THR A 39 17.27 -35.07 44.34
C THR A 39 16.26 -35.07 45.51
N ALA A 40 16.75 -35.31 46.73
CA ALA A 40 15.94 -35.19 47.94
C ALA A 40 15.40 -33.76 48.19
N SER A 41 16.05 -32.73 47.64
CA SER A 41 15.62 -31.33 47.70
C SER A 41 14.60 -30.95 46.62
N GLY A 42 14.19 -31.89 45.77
CA GLY A 42 13.23 -31.66 44.68
C GLY A 42 13.85 -31.10 43.39
N SER A 43 15.17 -30.94 43.32
CA SER A 43 15.88 -30.53 42.11
C SER A 43 15.84 -31.65 41.07
N VAL A 44 15.45 -31.32 39.84
CA VAL A 44 15.34 -32.28 38.73
C VAL A 44 16.72 -32.82 38.39
N ASN A 45 16.88 -34.15 38.41
CA ASN A 45 18.06 -34.88 37.92
C ASN A 45 17.88 -35.29 36.45
N SER A 46 16.68 -35.69 36.07
CA SER A 46 16.33 -36.00 34.69
C SER A 46 14.83 -35.88 34.45
N TRP A 47 14.47 -35.59 33.20
CA TRP A 47 13.08 -35.61 32.74
C TRP A 47 13.00 -36.44 31.46
N GLN A 48 12.53 -37.68 31.58
CA GLN A 48 12.47 -38.62 30.47
C GLN A 48 11.15 -38.52 29.73
N SER A 49 11.22 -38.62 28.41
CA SER A 49 10.07 -38.66 27.51
C SER A 49 9.26 -39.94 27.73
N VAL A 50 7.94 -39.82 27.79
CA VAL A 50 7.02 -40.97 27.85
C VAL A 50 7.05 -41.83 26.59
N SER A 51 7.58 -41.30 25.48
CA SER A 51 7.91 -42.09 24.28
C SER A 51 9.13 -43.01 24.45
N GLY A 52 9.86 -42.89 25.57
CA GLY A 52 11.02 -43.71 25.96
C GLY A 52 12.34 -43.38 25.27
N ARG A 53 12.34 -42.49 24.27
CA ARG A 53 13.48 -42.26 23.36
C ARG A 53 14.39 -41.08 23.74
N VAL A 54 13.96 -40.20 24.64
CA VAL A 54 14.58 -38.90 24.89
C VAL A 54 14.63 -38.64 26.39
N THR A 55 15.76 -38.15 26.90
CA THR A 55 15.91 -37.70 28.29
C THR A 55 16.52 -36.31 28.32
N PHE A 56 15.91 -35.42 29.09
CA PHE A 56 16.45 -34.10 29.37
C PHE A 56 17.19 -34.11 30.71
N LEU A 57 18.36 -33.48 30.75
CA LEU A 57 19.23 -33.39 31.91
C LEU A 57 19.47 -31.92 32.27
N PRO A 58 19.75 -31.57 33.54
CA PRO A 58 20.13 -30.22 33.93
C PRO A 58 21.31 -29.69 33.12
N GLY A 59 21.28 -28.40 32.82
CA GLY A 59 22.40 -27.70 32.21
C GLY A 59 23.67 -27.76 33.07
N LEU A 60 24.82 -27.56 32.43
CA LEU A 60 26.13 -27.61 33.10
C LEU A 60 26.40 -26.39 34.01
N THR A 61 25.59 -25.34 33.87
CA THR A 61 25.71 -24.09 34.62
C THR A 61 24.33 -23.66 35.11
N GLY A 62 24.26 -23.08 36.32
CA GLY A 62 23.00 -22.69 36.97
C GLY A 62 22.43 -23.76 37.91
N GLU A 63 21.45 -23.38 38.71
CA GLU A 63 20.74 -24.32 39.61
C GLU A 63 19.76 -25.18 38.82
N ALA A 64 19.68 -26.48 39.12
CA ALA A 64 18.72 -27.36 38.46
C ALA A 64 17.27 -26.93 38.76
N PRO A 65 16.37 -26.94 37.75
CA PRO A 65 14.95 -26.66 37.96
C PRO A 65 14.31 -27.56 39.04
N LEU A 66 13.21 -27.12 39.65
CA LEU A 66 12.54 -27.85 40.73
C LEU A 66 11.26 -28.54 40.23
N LEU A 67 11.00 -29.77 40.65
CA LEU A 67 9.68 -30.36 40.46
C LEU A 67 8.72 -29.82 41.53
N VAL A 68 7.62 -29.21 41.10
CA VAL A 68 6.58 -28.68 41.99
C VAL A 68 5.27 -29.40 41.72
N HIS A 69 4.71 -30.09 42.72
CA HIS A 69 3.58 -31.00 42.54
C HIS A 69 2.23 -30.32 42.28
N ASP A 70 2.08 -29.04 42.64
CA ASP A 70 0.84 -28.27 42.48
C ASP A 70 1.16 -26.88 41.90
N ALA A 71 1.60 -26.86 40.64
CA ALA A 71 2.01 -25.64 39.95
C ALA A 71 1.09 -25.28 38.78
N MET A 72 0.35 -26.26 38.24
CA MET A 72 -0.51 -26.11 37.07
C MET A 72 -1.92 -26.63 37.40
N ASN A 73 -2.69 -25.83 38.14
CA ASN A 73 -4.08 -26.12 38.55
C ASN A 73 -4.23 -27.50 39.24
N GLY A 74 -3.48 -27.77 40.32
CA GLY A 74 -3.52 -29.07 40.99
C GLY A 74 -2.59 -30.13 40.41
N ARG A 75 -1.81 -29.79 39.36
CA ARG A 75 -0.91 -30.72 38.66
C ARG A 75 0.57 -30.35 38.79
N PRO A 76 1.48 -31.35 38.70
CA PRO A 76 2.92 -31.10 38.72
C PRO A 76 3.41 -30.26 37.53
N ALA A 77 4.44 -29.46 37.76
CA ALA A 77 5.22 -28.79 36.73
C ALA A 77 6.69 -28.66 37.16
N VAL A 78 7.60 -28.54 36.20
CA VAL A 78 8.99 -28.19 36.45
C VAL A 78 9.10 -26.66 36.51
N ARG A 79 9.51 -26.15 37.67
CA ARG A 79 9.70 -24.72 37.95
C ARG A 79 11.11 -24.27 37.63
N PHE A 80 11.18 -23.20 36.86
CA PHE A 80 12.38 -22.47 36.51
C PHE A 80 12.28 -21.09 37.17
N SER A 81 13.25 -20.70 37.98
CA SER A 81 13.19 -19.41 38.71
C SER A 81 14.48 -18.59 38.62
N ASN A 82 15.54 -19.16 38.03
CA ASN A 82 16.91 -18.66 38.08
C ASN A 82 17.56 -18.87 36.70
N ASN A 83 18.85 -19.22 36.66
CA ASN A 83 19.59 -19.57 35.45
C ASN A 83 19.53 -21.08 35.12
N GLY A 84 18.56 -21.79 35.70
CA GLY A 84 18.37 -23.22 35.51
C GLY A 84 17.68 -23.54 34.19
N TYR A 85 18.11 -24.61 33.53
CA TYR A 85 17.50 -25.11 32.29
C TYR A 85 17.80 -26.59 32.12
N LEU A 86 17.15 -27.24 31.14
CA LEU A 86 17.41 -28.62 30.78
C LEU A 86 17.89 -28.75 29.33
N ILE A 87 18.81 -29.68 29.10
CA ILE A 87 19.42 -30.02 27.82
C ILE A 87 18.90 -31.39 27.36
N GLY A 88 18.40 -31.45 26.14
CA GLY A 88 18.03 -32.69 25.46
C GLY A 88 18.95 -33.00 24.27
N PRO A 89 18.77 -34.16 23.64
CA PRO A 89 19.46 -34.51 22.40
C PRO A 89 19.08 -33.56 21.24
N SER A 90 19.99 -33.40 20.28
CA SER A 90 19.79 -32.56 19.09
C SER A 90 18.93 -33.25 18.03
N ILE A 91 17.62 -33.24 18.24
CA ILE A 91 16.63 -33.97 17.43
C ILE A 91 15.45 -33.10 16.97
N PHE A 92 15.50 -31.78 17.17
CA PHE A 92 14.44 -30.90 16.70
C PHE A 92 14.38 -30.91 15.16
N PRO A 93 13.19 -30.95 14.53
CA PRO A 93 13.04 -31.01 13.07
C PRO A 93 13.72 -29.83 12.37
N THR A 94 14.57 -30.12 11.38
CA THR A 94 15.23 -29.12 10.52
C THR A 94 14.73 -29.28 9.08
N MET A 95 14.62 -28.16 8.35
CA MET A 95 14.16 -28.12 6.95
C MET A 95 12.88 -28.93 6.71
N SER A 96 11.99 -28.98 7.69
CA SER A 96 10.81 -29.83 7.70
C SER A 96 9.70 -29.23 8.57
N ASP A 97 8.50 -29.72 8.34
CA ASP A 97 7.32 -29.35 9.11
C ASP A 97 7.40 -29.84 10.55
N TYR A 98 6.81 -29.11 11.48
CA TYR A 98 6.68 -29.57 12.87
C TYR A 98 5.42 -29.05 13.56
N THR A 99 4.98 -29.81 14.57
CA THR A 99 3.97 -29.37 15.54
C THR A 99 4.56 -29.47 16.94
N LEU A 100 4.60 -28.37 17.67
CA LEU A 100 5.11 -28.28 19.04
C LEU A 100 3.98 -27.81 19.97
N TYR A 101 3.81 -28.51 21.09
CA TYR A 101 2.99 -28.07 22.21
C TYR A 101 3.87 -27.81 23.42
N VAL A 102 3.60 -26.70 24.11
CA VAL A 102 4.18 -26.40 25.43
C VAL A 102 3.06 -25.97 26.37
N VAL A 103 2.94 -26.68 27.49
CA VAL A 103 2.02 -26.34 28.57
C VAL A 103 2.81 -25.62 29.65
N ALA A 104 2.59 -24.31 29.80
CA ALA A 104 3.41 -23.47 30.65
C ALA A 104 2.62 -22.37 31.36
N ARG A 105 3.19 -21.86 32.44
CA ARG A 105 2.78 -20.64 33.14
C ARG A 105 3.98 -19.72 33.24
N TRP A 106 3.84 -18.50 32.74
CA TRP A 106 4.84 -17.45 32.87
C TRP A 106 4.64 -16.68 34.17
N ASP A 107 5.74 -16.33 34.86
CA ASP A 107 5.68 -15.61 36.14
C ASP A 107 5.76 -14.08 36.03
N GLY A 108 6.05 -13.55 34.84
CA GLY A 108 6.11 -12.11 34.59
C GLY A 108 7.41 -11.41 35.01
N LYS A 109 8.47 -12.13 35.41
CA LYS A 109 9.60 -11.52 36.14
C LYS A 109 10.93 -11.43 35.38
N ALA A 110 11.23 -12.34 34.45
CA ALA A 110 12.44 -12.27 33.62
C ALA A 110 12.22 -11.48 32.32
N ALA A 111 13.31 -11.02 31.67
CA ALA A 111 13.23 -10.23 30.43
C ALA A 111 13.27 -11.05 29.14
N SER A 112 13.78 -12.28 29.14
CA SER A 112 13.99 -13.09 27.92
C SER A 112 13.02 -14.27 27.79
N ASN A 113 12.81 -15.06 28.85
CA ASN A 113 11.75 -16.06 28.98
C ASN A 113 11.65 -17.11 27.84
N ASN A 114 12.65 -17.98 27.73
CA ASN A 114 12.74 -19.01 26.68
C ASN A 114 12.15 -20.37 27.10
N LEU A 115 11.01 -20.73 26.52
CA LEU A 115 10.25 -21.94 26.88
C LEU A 115 10.90 -23.22 26.32
N PHE A 116 10.99 -23.31 24.99
CA PHE A 116 11.56 -24.46 24.28
C PHE A 116 12.33 -24.01 23.04
N SER A 117 13.66 -24.06 23.10
CA SER A 117 14.52 -23.36 22.15
C SER A 117 15.75 -24.20 21.77
N GLY A 118 16.61 -23.65 20.92
CA GLY A 118 17.91 -24.19 20.54
C GLY A 118 19.01 -23.11 20.66
N ILE A 119 19.97 -23.13 19.76
CA ILE A 119 21.05 -22.13 19.59
C ILE A 119 20.60 -20.93 18.75
N SER A 120 19.83 -21.18 17.68
CA SER A 120 19.35 -20.16 16.74
C SER A 120 17.85 -20.23 16.47
N ARG A 121 17.12 -21.17 17.08
CA ARG A 121 15.64 -21.15 17.16
C ARG A 121 15.16 -20.88 18.57
N ALA A 122 13.99 -20.27 18.71
CA ALA A 122 13.37 -20.07 20.02
C ALA A 122 11.85 -20.07 19.99
N LEU A 123 11.22 -20.66 21.00
CA LEU A 123 9.87 -20.34 21.45
C LEU A 123 9.99 -19.60 22.79
N TYR A 124 9.58 -18.33 22.83
CA TYR A 124 9.89 -17.44 23.96
C TYR A 124 8.88 -16.31 24.14
N LEU A 125 8.98 -15.54 25.22
CA LEU A 125 8.03 -14.48 25.58
C LEU A 125 8.63 -13.07 25.60
N ALA A 126 9.95 -12.94 25.66
CA ALA A 126 10.62 -11.70 26.03
C ALA A 126 10.04 -11.15 27.36
N ASN A 127 9.84 -9.84 27.49
CA ASN A 127 9.21 -9.22 28.65
C ASN A 127 7.69 -8.97 28.42
N THR A 128 7.01 -9.87 27.70
CA THR A 128 5.60 -9.71 27.32
C THR A 128 4.84 -11.02 27.43
N PRO A 129 3.51 -11.03 27.63
CA PRO A 129 2.74 -12.28 27.71
C PRO A 129 2.47 -12.92 26.34
N TYR A 130 3.07 -12.43 25.25
CA TYR A 130 2.78 -12.85 23.88
C TYR A 130 3.88 -13.79 23.37
N PRO A 131 3.59 -15.10 23.17
CA PRO A 131 4.59 -16.04 22.66
C PRO A 131 5.11 -15.67 21.28
N ARG A 132 6.39 -15.97 21.06
CA ARG A 132 7.14 -15.65 19.86
C ARG A 132 7.90 -16.86 19.38
N VAL A 133 7.99 -17.02 18.07
CA VAL A 133 8.77 -18.07 17.44
C VAL A 133 9.71 -17.47 16.42
N LEU A 134 11.00 -17.80 16.52
CA LEU A 134 12.02 -17.40 15.56
C LEU A 134 12.87 -18.59 15.13
N HIS A 135 13.45 -18.49 13.94
CA HIS A 135 14.48 -19.38 13.41
C HIS A 135 15.68 -18.57 12.90
N GLY A 136 16.85 -19.21 12.79
CA GLY A 136 18.07 -18.62 12.23
C GLY A 136 18.65 -17.44 13.02
N GLY A 137 18.25 -17.25 14.28
CA GLY A 137 18.63 -16.10 15.11
C GLY A 137 18.07 -14.77 14.59
N ASN A 138 17.09 -14.80 13.69
CA ASN A 138 16.55 -13.61 13.05
C ASN A 138 15.42 -13.00 13.89
N PHE A 139 15.79 -12.17 14.88
CA PHE A 139 14.82 -11.49 15.74
C PHE A 139 13.98 -10.43 15.00
N SER A 140 14.41 -9.99 13.82
CA SER A 140 13.66 -9.05 12.97
C SER A 140 12.54 -9.74 12.19
N LEU A 141 12.63 -11.06 11.95
CA LEU A 141 11.65 -11.85 11.22
C LEU A 141 11.19 -13.06 12.05
N GLN A 142 10.22 -12.81 12.92
CA GLN A 142 9.69 -13.77 13.88
C GLN A 142 8.16 -13.75 13.90
N GLY A 143 7.55 -14.89 14.23
CA GLY A 143 6.13 -14.96 14.53
C GLY A 143 5.86 -14.42 15.93
N ILE A 144 4.88 -13.54 16.07
CA ILE A 144 4.45 -12.98 17.37
C ILE A 144 2.96 -13.26 17.50
N SER A 145 2.56 -13.93 18.57
CA SER A 145 1.16 -14.15 18.88
C SER A 145 0.46 -12.81 19.19
N SER A 146 -0.67 -12.52 18.55
CA SER A 146 -1.61 -11.47 18.97
C SER A 146 -2.39 -11.83 20.25
N ILE A 147 -2.30 -13.08 20.70
CA ILE A 147 -2.99 -13.59 21.90
C ILE A 147 -1.99 -13.73 23.04
N ALA A 148 -2.32 -13.11 24.18
CA ALA A 148 -1.54 -13.21 25.40
C ALA A 148 -1.79 -14.53 26.14
N MET A 149 -0.76 -15.07 26.77
CA MET A 149 -0.91 -16.08 27.82
C MET A 149 -1.58 -15.45 29.05
N THR A 150 -2.60 -16.12 29.59
CA THR A 150 -3.33 -15.69 30.79
C THR A 150 -3.25 -16.80 31.84
N GLY A 151 -2.17 -16.78 32.64
CA GLY A 151 -1.87 -17.86 33.57
C GLY A 151 -1.43 -19.17 32.85
N PRO A 152 -1.73 -20.35 33.43
CA PRO A 152 -1.50 -21.64 32.77
C PRO A 152 -2.10 -21.67 31.36
N SER A 153 -1.27 -21.92 30.35
CA SER A 153 -1.68 -21.90 28.95
C SER A 153 -1.10 -23.10 28.19
N VAL A 154 -1.86 -23.56 27.18
CA VAL A 154 -1.39 -24.50 26.15
C VAL A 154 -0.99 -23.69 24.93
N ILE A 155 0.29 -23.73 24.58
CA ILE A 155 0.85 -23.07 23.39
C ILE A 155 1.03 -24.14 22.32
N ARG A 156 0.39 -23.97 21.16
CA ARG A 156 0.61 -24.77 19.95
C ARG A 156 1.39 -23.94 18.94
N VAL A 157 2.47 -24.51 18.41
CA VAL A 157 3.24 -23.97 17.29
C VAL A 157 3.17 -24.98 16.15
N GLU A 158 2.68 -24.54 14.99
CA GLU A 158 2.68 -25.30 13.75
C GLU A 158 3.59 -24.57 12.76
N TYR A 159 4.62 -25.23 12.27
CA TYR A 159 5.52 -24.69 11.26
C TYR A 159 5.48 -25.55 10.00
N SER A 160 5.34 -24.88 8.86
CA SER A 160 5.45 -25.50 7.54
C SER A 160 6.71 -25.01 6.85
N ALA A 161 7.60 -25.91 6.45
CA ALA A 161 8.87 -25.59 5.80
C ALA A 161 8.65 -24.95 4.42
N GLU A 162 7.58 -25.34 3.74
CA GLU A 162 7.12 -24.78 2.47
C GLU A 162 5.64 -24.37 2.62
N PRO A 163 5.32 -23.07 2.78
CA PRO A 163 6.07 -21.89 2.32
C PRO A 163 6.81 -21.11 3.43
N SER A 164 7.49 -21.78 4.37
CA SER A 164 8.19 -21.11 5.50
C SER A 164 7.26 -20.31 6.43
N MET A 165 6.19 -20.95 6.91
CA MET A 165 5.12 -20.29 7.68
C MET A 165 4.95 -20.90 9.06
N VAL A 166 5.00 -20.06 10.10
CA VAL A 166 4.65 -20.41 11.49
C VAL A 166 3.24 -19.96 11.84
N ARG A 167 2.52 -20.77 12.61
CA ARG A 167 1.23 -20.46 13.23
C ARG A 167 1.32 -20.71 14.73
N ILE A 168 0.88 -19.74 15.52
CA ILE A 168 0.88 -19.84 16.99
C ILE A 168 -0.57 -19.84 17.46
N SER A 169 -0.95 -20.80 18.31
CA SER A 169 -2.26 -20.84 18.95
C SER A 169 -2.11 -20.92 20.46
N ILE A 170 -2.95 -20.18 21.18
CA ILE A 170 -2.98 -20.15 22.64
C ILE A 170 -4.34 -20.65 23.09
N ASN A 171 -4.35 -21.72 23.90
CA ASN A 171 -5.56 -22.35 24.41
C ASN A 171 -6.58 -22.71 23.30
N ASN A 172 -6.05 -23.25 22.19
CA ASN A 172 -6.75 -23.58 20.94
C ASN A 172 -7.30 -22.38 20.14
N LYS A 173 -7.02 -21.14 20.54
CA LYS A 173 -7.32 -19.96 19.73
C LYS A 173 -6.11 -19.62 18.85
N LEU A 174 -6.27 -19.69 17.54
CA LEU A 174 -5.24 -19.28 16.58
C LEU A 174 -5.01 -17.77 16.72
N ALA A 175 -3.75 -17.36 16.90
CA ALA A 175 -3.35 -15.96 16.95
C ALA A 175 -3.14 -15.44 15.53
N ASP A 176 -1.97 -15.71 14.93
CA ASP A 176 -1.60 -15.27 13.60
C ASP A 176 -0.72 -16.31 12.89
N ALA A 177 -0.68 -16.20 11.56
CA ALA A 177 0.28 -16.89 10.71
C ALA A 177 1.35 -15.90 10.25
N THR A 178 2.63 -16.29 10.27
CA THR A 178 3.75 -15.41 9.91
C THR A 178 4.81 -16.18 9.14
N GLU A 179 5.36 -15.56 8.10
CA GLU A 179 6.52 -16.11 7.39
C GLU A 179 7.78 -15.91 8.24
N ILE A 180 8.52 -16.97 8.50
CA ILE A 180 9.80 -16.92 9.24
C ILE A 180 10.83 -17.82 8.53
N PRO A 181 12.14 -17.62 8.73
CA PRO A 181 13.16 -18.43 8.07
C PRO A 181 12.99 -19.94 8.33
N VAL A 182 13.55 -20.75 7.43
CA VAL A 182 13.63 -22.21 7.63
C VAL A 182 14.44 -22.57 8.86
N ASN A 183 13.93 -23.48 9.69
CA ASN A 183 14.70 -23.97 10.83
C ASN A 183 15.85 -24.88 10.39
N THR A 184 17.06 -24.56 10.81
CA THR A 184 18.27 -25.39 10.61
C THR A 184 18.86 -25.88 11.93
N ASP A 185 18.24 -25.54 13.06
CA ASP A 185 18.74 -25.83 14.40
C ASP A 185 18.00 -27.02 15.04
N SER A 186 18.74 -28.11 15.26
CA SER A 186 18.21 -29.34 15.87
C SER A 186 18.36 -29.38 17.39
N VAL A 187 19.06 -28.44 18.03
CA VAL A 187 19.37 -28.45 19.46
C VAL A 187 18.10 -28.25 20.29
N CYS A 188 17.94 -28.97 21.41
CA CYS A 188 16.79 -28.87 22.30
C CYS A 188 17.17 -28.40 23.70
N TYR A 189 16.69 -27.23 24.09
CA TYR A 189 16.69 -26.72 25.45
C TYR A 189 15.27 -26.50 25.95
N ILE A 190 15.00 -26.88 27.20
CA ILE A 190 13.81 -26.47 27.95
C ILE A 190 14.26 -25.40 28.95
N GLY A 191 13.69 -24.20 28.88
CA GLY A 191 13.96 -23.12 29.81
C GLY A 191 15.15 -22.20 29.48
N ALA A 192 15.77 -22.31 28.28
CA ALA A 192 16.90 -21.47 27.85
C ALA A 192 16.99 -21.36 26.32
N TYR A 193 17.65 -20.31 25.84
CA TYR A 193 18.09 -20.13 24.44
C TYR A 193 19.60 -19.94 24.37
N ALA A 194 20.26 -20.72 23.53
CA ALA A 194 21.72 -20.80 23.42
C ALA A 194 22.42 -21.11 24.76
N GLY A 195 21.79 -21.90 25.63
CA GLY A 195 22.28 -22.16 27.00
C GLY A 195 22.29 -20.93 27.91
N ALA A 196 21.65 -19.84 27.50
CA ALA A 196 21.50 -18.59 28.23
C ALA A 196 20.03 -18.12 28.16
N ASN A 197 19.75 -16.87 28.55
CA ASN A 197 18.45 -16.23 28.34
C ASN A 197 17.27 -17.06 28.91
N PHE A 198 17.23 -17.17 30.23
CA PHE A 198 16.46 -18.21 30.91
C PHE A 198 14.95 -17.91 31.00
N PHE A 199 14.18 -18.98 31.23
CA PHE A 199 12.76 -18.91 31.53
C PHE A 199 12.49 -18.87 33.02
N TRP A 200 11.62 -17.93 33.43
CA TRP A 200 11.09 -17.91 34.79
C TRP A 200 9.58 -18.21 34.76
N GLY A 201 9.19 -19.28 35.44
CA GLY A 201 7.84 -19.84 35.40
C GLY A 201 7.82 -21.36 35.57
N ASP A 202 6.73 -21.97 35.14
CA ASP A 202 6.49 -23.41 35.26
C ASP A 202 6.22 -24.03 33.88
N ILE A 203 6.83 -25.16 33.57
CA ILE A 203 6.54 -25.97 32.36
C ILE A 203 6.07 -27.35 32.81
N ALA A 204 4.84 -27.71 32.46
CA ALA A 204 4.26 -29.01 32.80
C ALA A 204 4.45 -30.06 31.72
N GLU A 205 4.43 -29.67 30.45
CA GLU A 205 4.43 -30.62 29.34
C GLU A 205 5.02 -30.02 28.07
N VAL A 206 5.81 -30.82 27.34
CA VAL A 206 6.34 -30.48 26.02
C VAL A 206 6.14 -31.67 25.08
N VAL A 207 5.47 -31.43 23.95
CA VAL A 207 5.18 -32.46 22.94
C VAL A 207 5.64 -31.96 21.57
N LEU A 208 6.47 -32.73 20.87
CA LEU A 208 7.01 -32.37 19.55
C LEU A 208 6.76 -33.49 18.54
N TYR A 209 6.16 -33.11 17.41
CA TYR A 209 6.01 -33.93 16.21
C TYR A 209 6.85 -33.33 15.09
N ASN A 210 7.49 -34.19 14.30
CA ASN A 210 8.25 -33.83 13.10
C ASN A 210 7.37 -33.75 11.83
N ARG A 211 6.13 -33.31 12.01
CA ARG A 211 5.13 -33.11 10.96
C ARG A 211 4.01 -32.20 11.47
N LEU A 212 3.18 -31.71 10.55
CA LEU A 212 1.87 -31.17 10.89
C LEU A 212 0.93 -32.30 11.35
N LEU A 213 0.19 -32.05 12.44
CA LEU A 213 -0.88 -32.93 12.89
C LEU A 213 -2.15 -32.68 12.08
N THR A 214 -2.93 -33.72 11.81
CA THR A 214 -4.26 -33.55 11.23
C THR A 214 -5.20 -32.90 12.24
N GLU A 215 -6.32 -32.33 11.78
CA GLU A 215 -7.34 -31.76 12.67
C GLU A 215 -7.85 -32.77 13.71
N GLN A 216 -8.06 -34.02 13.30
CA GLN A 216 -8.49 -35.08 14.21
C GLN A 216 -7.42 -35.40 15.28
N GLU A 217 -6.15 -35.45 14.89
CA GLU A 217 -5.04 -35.68 15.82
C GLU A 217 -4.87 -34.52 16.81
N ARG A 218 -4.97 -33.27 16.32
CA ARG A 218 -4.93 -32.06 17.17
C ARG A 218 -6.09 -32.05 18.16
N SER A 219 -7.32 -32.18 17.68
CA SER A 219 -8.53 -32.18 18.51
C SER A 219 -8.45 -33.22 19.64
N LYS A 220 -7.94 -34.43 19.34
CA LYS A 220 -7.76 -35.47 20.35
C LYS A 220 -6.69 -35.10 21.40
N LEU A 221 -5.52 -34.63 20.96
CA LEU A 221 -4.42 -34.26 21.85
C LEU A 221 -4.81 -33.05 22.73
N GLU A 222 -5.44 -32.06 22.14
CA GLU A 222 -5.83 -30.82 22.81
C GLU A 222 -6.91 -31.06 23.85
N SER A 223 -7.94 -31.84 23.52
CA SER A 223 -8.96 -32.26 24.49
C SER A 223 -8.35 -32.94 25.73
N ASP A 224 -7.37 -33.83 25.52
CA ASP A 224 -6.64 -34.52 26.59
C ASP A 224 -5.78 -33.55 27.43
N ILE A 225 -4.94 -32.72 26.79
CA ILE A 225 -4.07 -31.76 27.49
C ILE A 225 -4.91 -30.75 28.28
N HIS A 226 -5.92 -30.15 27.66
CA HIS A 226 -6.76 -29.14 28.29
C HIS A 226 -7.52 -29.71 29.50
N SER A 227 -8.11 -30.90 29.35
CA SER A 227 -8.78 -31.60 30.44
C SER A 227 -7.82 -31.92 31.59
N ARG A 228 -6.62 -32.43 31.28
CA ARG A 228 -5.61 -32.82 32.27
C ARG A 228 -5.20 -31.69 33.21
N TYR A 229 -4.97 -30.50 32.64
CA TYR A 229 -4.50 -29.32 33.38
C TYR A 229 -5.61 -28.34 33.74
N SER A 230 -6.88 -28.67 33.48
CA SER A 230 -8.02 -27.77 33.70
C SER A 230 -7.81 -26.39 33.08
N ILE A 231 -7.21 -26.35 31.88
CA ILE A 231 -6.97 -25.11 31.12
C ILE A 231 -8.14 -24.95 30.15
N PRO A 232 -8.81 -23.78 30.08
CA PRO A 232 -9.91 -23.55 29.15
C PRO A 232 -9.53 -23.88 27.70
N HIS A 233 -10.37 -24.66 27.03
CA HIS A 233 -10.20 -25.05 25.62
C HIS A 233 -11.17 -24.23 24.77
N ALA A 234 -10.64 -23.37 23.89
CA ALA A 234 -11.49 -22.75 22.89
C ALA A 234 -12.08 -23.84 21.97
N PRO A 235 -13.35 -23.73 21.54
CA PRO A 235 -13.92 -24.66 20.59
C PRO A 235 -13.13 -24.63 19.27
N ASN A 236 -12.96 -25.80 18.64
CA ASN A 236 -12.38 -25.87 17.31
C ASN A 236 -13.22 -25.04 16.33
N PRO A 237 -12.61 -24.30 15.40
CA PRO A 237 -13.37 -23.76 14.28
C PRO A 237 -14.05 -24.92 13.54
N PRO A 238 -15.28 -24.74 13.02
CA PRO A 238 -15.90 -25.72 12.15
C PRO A 238 -14.96 -26.04 10.99
N ALA A 239 -14.95 -27.31 10.54
CA ALA A 239 -14.21 -27.67 9.33
C ALA A 239 -14.69 -26.79 8.15
N PRO A 240 -13.78 -26.36 7.25
CA PRO A 240 -14.17 -25.56 6.10
C PRO A 240 -15.14 -26.36 5.23
N VAL A 241 -16.30 -25.78 4.96
CA VAL A 241 -17.32 -26.36 4.07
C VAL A 241 -16.95 -26.16 2.60
N VAL A 242 -16.27 -25.05 2.32
CA VAL A 242 -15.93 -24.59 0.97
C VAL A 242 -14.42 -24.39 0.87
N LEU A 243 -13.84 -24.83 -0.25
CA LEU A 243 -12.55 -24.38 -0.73
C LEU A 243 -12.77 -23.21 -1.70
N TRP A 244 -12.37 -22.01 -1.32
CA TRP A 244 -12.60 -20.79 -2.10
C TRP A 244 -11.53 -20.58 -3.18
N GLU A 245 -11.98 -20.28 -4.40
CA GLU A 245 -11.15 -19.68 -5.44
C GLU A 245 -11.34 -18.17 -5.47
N TRP A 246 -12.57 -17.71 -5.28
CA TRP A 246 -12.93 -16.30 -5.20
C TRP A 246 -14.02 -16.08 -4.15
N GLU A 247 -13.62 -15.51 -3.03
CA GLU A 247 -14.49 -15.12 -1.93
C GLU A 247 -14.56 -13.58 -1.87
N PRO A 248 -15.78 -13.00 -1.87
CA PRO A 248 -15.99 -11.60 -1.52
C PRO A 248 -15.69 -11.33 -0.06
N ARG A 249 -15.16 -10.14 0.24
CA ARG A 249 -14.76 -9.74 1.58
C ARG A 249 -15.63 -8.61 2.11
N PRO A 250 -15.84 -8.51 3.44
CA PRO A 250 -16.36 -7.31 4.07
C PRO A 250 -15.64 -6.05 3.57
N TYR A 251 -16.40 -4.97 3.38
CA TYR A 251 -15.93 -3.67 2.91
C TYR A 251 -15.28 -3.68 1.51
N GLU A 252 -15.31 -4.78 0.76
CA GLU A 252 -14.68 -4.84 -0.56
C GLU A 252 -15.32 -3.83 -1.52
N LEU A 253 -14.48 -3.17 -2.30
CA LEU A 253 -14.93 -2.40 -3.45
C LEU A 253 -14.90 -3.33 -4.68
N ILE A 254 -15.97 -3.34 -5.46
CA ILE A 254 -15.99 -3.92 -6.81
C ILE A 254 -15.82 -2.76 -7.80
N PRO A 255 -14.82 -2.79 -8.69
CA PRO A 255 -14.64 -1.73 -9.67
C PRO A 255 -15.87 -1.57 -10.58
N VAL A 256 -16.24 -0.34 -10.93
CA VAL A 256 -17.31 -0.10 -11.92
C VAL A 256 -16.96 -0.80 -13.22
N GLY A 257 -17.92 -1.58 -13.75
CA GLY A 257 -17.74 -2.41 -14.96
C GLY A 257 -17.33 -3.85 -14.67
N GLU A 258 -16.94 -4.17 -13.44
CA GLU A 258 -16.63 -5.54 -13.00
C GLU A 258 -17.83 -6.21 -12.29
N ASN A 259 -17.79 -7.53 -12.21
CA ASN A 259 -18.79 -8.32 -11.50
C ASN A 259 -18.32 -8.69 -10.09
N LEU A 260 -19.25 -8.64 -9.13
CA LEU A 260 -19.12 -9.38 -7.88
C LEU A 260 -19.09 -10.87 -8.22
N ARG A 261 -17.96 -11.53 -7.97
CA ARG A 261 -17.79 -12.96 -8.24
C ARG A 261 -17.76 -13.77 -6.95
N VAL A 262 -18.34 -14.97 -6.98
CA VAL A 262 -18.24 -15.96 -5.90
C VAL A 262 -17.92 -17.31 -6.54
N LYS A 263 -16.74 -17.86 -6.22
CA LYS A 263 -16.25 -19.09 -6.83
C LYS A 263 -15.61 -20.02 -5.82
N GLY A 264 -15.98 -21.29 -5.85
CA GLY A 264 -15.38 -22.29 -4.98
C GLY A 264 -15.90 -23.69 -5.20
N ARG A 265 -15.45 -24.58 -4.34
CA ARG A 265 -15.84 -25.99 -4.32
C ARG A 265 -16.26 -26.42 -2.92
N ILE A 266 -17.40 -27.09 -2.82
CA ILE A 266 -17.84 -27.72 -1.58
C ILE A 266 -17.00 -28.98 -1.31
N ILE A 267 -16.49 -29.08 -0.09
CA ILE A 267 -15.65 -30.20 0.36
C ILE A 267 -16.28 -31.01 1.49
N ASP A 268 -17.37 -30.50 2.09
CA ASP A 268 -18.17 -31.23 3.07
C ASP A 268 -19.31 -32.00 2.36
N SER A 269 -19.24 -33.33 2.41
CA SER A 269 -20.22 -34.23 1.77
C SER A 269 -21.59 -34.24 2.44
N THR A 270 -21.73 -33.65 3.63
CA THR A 270 -23.00 -33.53 4.35
C THR A 270 -23.86 -32.37 3.86
N ILE A 271 -23.27 -31.43 3.11
CA ILE A 271 -23.97 -30.32 2.50
C ILE A 271 -24.61 -30.78 1.20
N HIS A 272 -25.85 -30.36 0.95
CA HIS A 272 -26.60 -30.72 -0.26
C HIS A 272 -26.98 -29.49 -1.09
N LYS A 273 -26.93 -28.29 -0.50
CA LYS A 273 -27.31 -27.05 -1.18
C LYS A 273 -26.56 -25.87 -0.60
N ILE A 274 -26.26 -24.88 -1.42
CA ILE A 274 -25.82 -23.56 -0.97
C ILE A 274 -26.80 -22.49 -1.47
N VAL A 275 -27.00 -21.45 -0.65
CA VAL A 275 -27.85 -20.31 -0.96
C VAL A 275 -27.05 -19.04 -0.75
N PHE A 276 -26.95 -18.21 -1.77
CA PHE A 276 -26.39 -16.87 -1.68
C PHE A 276 -27.52 -15.86 -1.75
N THR A 277 -27.50 -14.89 -0.84
CA THR A 277 -28.45 -13.76 -0.81
C THR A 277 -27.66 -12.47 -0.90
N LEU A 278 -28.01 -11.62 -1.85
CA LEU A 278 -27.46 -10.28 -1.98
C LEU A 278 -28.56 -9.27 -1.65
N ASP A 279 -28.35 -8.48 -0.61
CA ASP A 279 -29.23 -7.38 -0.25
C ASP A 279 -28.51 -6.03 -0.47
N SER A 280 -29.30 -4.97 -0.68
CA SER A 280 -28.81 -3.59 -0.64
C SER A 280 -29.97 -2.62 -0.44
N THR A 281 -29.70 -1.46 0.16
CA THR A 281 -30.71 -0.41 0.34
C THR A 281 -31.26 0.07 -1.01
N GLY A 282 -32.56 -0.14 -1.22
CA GLY A 282 -33.25 0.31 -2.44
C GLY A 282 -33.13 -0.63 -3.64
N ILE A 283 -32.49 -1.79 -3.50
CA ILE A 283 -32.42 -2.84 -4.53
C ILE A 283 -33.16 -4.09 -4.01
N PRO A 284 -34.01 -4.76 -4.83
CA PRO A 284 -34.65 -6.00 -4.41
C PRO A 284 -33.61 -7.05 -4.00
N ILE A 285 -33.92 -7.79 -2.94
CA ILE A 285 -33.08 -8.91 -2.50
C ILE A 285 -33.03 -9.95 -3.61
N GLU A 286 -31.82 -10.35 -3.98
CA GLU A 286 -31.58 -11.43 -4.93
C GLU A 286 -31.14 -12.69 -4.18
N SER A 287 -31.57 -13.85 -4.66
CA SER A 287 -31.17 -15.12 -4.07
C SER A 287 -30.85 -16.14 -5.14
N TRP A 288 -29.72 -16.82 -4.96
CA TRP A 288 -29.24 -17.88 -5.85
C TRP A 288 -29.10 -19.16 -5.03
N THR A 289 -29.62 -20.26 -5.57
CA THR A 289 -29.59 -21.57 -4.92
C THR A 289 -28.88 -22.57 -5.82
N PHE A 290 -27.89 -23.27 -5.29
CA PHE A 290 -27.14 -24.31 -5.99
C PHE A 290 -27.32 -25.64 -5.27
N ALA A 291 -27.92 -26.61 -5.96
CA ALA A 291 -28.02 -27.97 -5.47
C ALA A 291 -26.76 -28.76 -5.87
N LEU A 292 -26.19 -29.49 -4.91
CA LEU A 292 -24.91 -30.19 -5.06
C LEU A 292 -25.05 -31.59 -5.67
N ASP A 293 -26.26 -31.96 -6.10
CA ASP A 293 -26.52 -33.17 -6.88
C ASP A 293 -25.97 -33.07 -8.33
N THR A 294 -25.68 -31.85 -8.80
CA THR A 294 -25.17 -31.59 -10.14
C THR A 294 -23.65 -31.35 -10.20
N SER A 295 -23.08 -30.68 -9.20
CA SER A 295 -21.65 -30.37 -9.09
C SER A 295 -21.30 -29.94 -7.66
N ALA A 296 -20.08 -30.23 -7.22
CA ALA A 296 -19.53 -29.66 -5.99
C ALA A 296 -18.90 -28.26 -6.23
N GLU A 297 -18.66 -27.89 -7.48
CA GLU A 297 -18.07 -26.60 -7.88
C GLU A 297 -19.16 -25.61 -8.26
N PHE A 298 -18.95 -24.35 -7.92
CA PHE A 298 -19.83 -23.24 -8.27
C PHE A 298 -19.02 -21.99 -8.63
N ASP A 299 -19.54 -21.23 -9.59
CA ASP A 299 -18.97 -19.98 -10.08
C ASP A 299 -20.13 -19.06 -10.44
N PHE A 300 -20.21 -17.93 -9.74
CA PHE A 300 -21.32 -17.00 -9.84
C PHE A 300 -20.79 -15.58 -10.01
N GLU A 301 -21.43 -14.81 -10.88
CA GLU A 301 -21.11 -13.42 -11.12
C GLU A 301 -22.36 -12.55 -11.12
N ARG A 302 -22.27 -11.38 -10.49
CA ARG A 302 -23.31 -10.36 -10.48
C ARG A 302 -22.75 -8.99 -10.78
N THR A 303 -23.30 -8.32 -11.79
CA THR A 303 -23.04 -6.90 -12.00
C THR A 303 -23.74 -6.09 -10.90
N LEU A 304 -22.98 -5.27 -10.17
CA LEU A 304 -23.52 -4.36 -9.16
C LEU A 304 -23.81 -3.00 -9.79
N ALA A 305 -24.92 -2.37 -9.39
CA ALA A 305 -25.18 -1.00 -9.79
C ALA A 305 -24.12 -0.07 -9.16
N ALA A 306 -23.51 0.78 -9.99
CA ALA A 306 -22.68 1.88 -9.51
C ALA A 306 -23.56 2.90 -8.78
N GLY A 307 -23.03 3.49 -7.71
CA GLY A 307 -23.80 4.38 -6.85
C GLY A 307 -23.43 4.20 -5.38
N LEU A 308 -23.96 5.06 -4.51
CA LEU A 308 -23.86 4.89 -3.04
C LEU A 308 -24.81 3.79 -2.55
N HIS A 309 -24.54 2.56 -2.98
CA HIS A 309 -25.22 1.35 -2.55
C HIS A 309 -24.33 0.60 -1.57
N ASP A 310 -24.93 0.17 -0.46
CA ASP A 310 -24.31 -0.71 0.53
C ASP A 310 -24.85 -2.11 0.29
N TYR A 311 -24.00 -3.01 -0.20
CA TYR A 311 -24.37 -4.39 -0.51
C TYR A 311 -23.90 -5.33 0.59
N HIS A 312 -24.73 -6.30 0.93
CA HIS A 312 -24.35 -7.37 1.84
C HIS A 312 -24.68 -8.74 1.24
N LEU A 313 -23.64 -9.55 1.11
CA LEU A 313 -23.69 -10.89 0.54
C LEU A 313 -23.59 -11.91 1.68
N VAL A 314 -24.66 -12.70 1.84
CA VAL A 314 -24.70 -13.82 2.77
C VAL A 314 -24.70 -15.13 2.00
N GLY A 315 -23.78 -16.03 2.33
CA GLY A 315 -23.75 -17.40 1.83
C GLY A 315 -24.11 -18.39 2.93
N MET A 316 -25.07 -19.28 2.67
CA MET A 316 -25.51 -20.33 3.59
C MET A 316 -25.34 -21.70 2.94
N ALA A 317 -24.62 -22.60 3.59
CA ALA A 317 -24.55 -24.02 3.27
C ALA A 317 -25.61 -24.79 4.07
N VAL A 318 -26.36 -25.65 3.38
CA VAL A 318 -27.51 -26.39 3.89
C VAL A 318 -27.24 -27.88 3.75
N GLY A 319 -27.13 -28.57 4.88
CA GLY A 319 -27.19 -30.04 4.97
C GLY A 319 -28.58 -30.52 5.38
N SER A 320 -28.70 -31.83 5.65
CA SER A 320 -29.99 -32.44 6.03
C SER A 320 -30.52 -31.88 7.37
N ASP A 321 -29.64 -31.71 8.36
CA ASP A 321 -29.96 -31.16 9.69
C ASP A 321 -29.03 -29.99 10.09
N SER A 322 -28.28 -29.45 9.13
CA SER A 322 -27.28 -28.39 9.37
C SER A 322 -27.52 -27.17 8.48
N LEU A 323 -27.33 -25.98 9.06
CA LEU A 323 -27.36 -24.71 8.36
C LEU A 323 -26.14 -23.90 8.82
N GLN A 324 -25.19 -23.67 7.93
CA GLN A 324 -23.94 -22.99 8.24
C GLN A 324 -23.76 -21.76 7.36
N ARG A 325 -23.41 -20.63 7.97
CA ARG A 325 -22.99 -19.44 7.22
C ARG A 325 -21.56 -19.64 6.72
N ILE A 326 -21.39 -19.53 5.40
CA ILE A 326 -20.11 -19.74 4.70
C ILE A 326 -19.55 -18.44 4.12
N ILE A 327 -20.38 -17.42 3.89
CA ILE A 327 -19.97 -16.06 3.55
C ILE A 327 -20.79 -15.08 4.38
N ASP A 328 -20.13 -14.05 4.89
CA ASP A 328 -20.71 -12.87 5.52
C ASP A 328 -19.87 -11.67 5.07
N ALA A 329 -20.22 -11.10 3.92
CA ALA A 329 -19.48 -10.01 3.30
C ALA A 329 -20.39 -8.78 3.23
N ASP A 330 -20.31 -7.96 4.27
CA ASP A 330 -21.10 -6.74 4.44
C ASP A 330 -20.36 -5.49 3.94
N HIS A 331 -21.08 -4.40 3.72
CA HIS A 331 -20.50 -3.11 3.32
C HIS A 331 -19.74 -3.13 2.00
N ILE A 332 -20.08 -4.06 1.09
CA ILE A 332 -19.54 -4.10 -0.27
C ILE A 332 -20.07 -2.88 -1.05
N VAL A 333 -19.21 -2.26 -1.84
CA VAL A 333 -19.56 -1.09 -2.67
C VAL A 333 -19.10 -1.26 -4.11
N CYS A 334 -19.74 -0.59 -5.07
CA CYS A 334 -19.34 -0.61 -6.48
C CYS A 334 -18.84 0.79 -6.89
N GLY A 335 -17.56 0.94 -7.21
CA GLY A 335 -16.95 2.27 -7.35
C GLY A 335 -15.57 2.32 -8.03
N ILE A 336 -14.84 3.40 -7.79
CA ILE A 336 -13.59 3.71 -8.51
C ILE A 336 -12.36 3.43 -7.62
N PRO A 337 -11.47 2.51 -8.02
CA PRO A 337 -10.20 2.34 -7.35
C PRO A 337 -9.16 3.36 -7.84
N MET A 338 -8.39 3.90 -6.90
CA MET A 338 -7.41 4.97 -7.11
C MET A 338 -6.16 4.69 -6.28
N ALA A 339 -5.02 5.22 -6.70
CA ALA A 339 -3.78 5.09 -5.95
C ALA A 339 -3.19 6.46 -5.59
N ILE A 340 -2.54 6.51 -4.42
CA ILE A 340 -1.75 7.66 -3.98
C ILE A 340 -0.34 7.15 -3.70
N GLU A 341 0.67 7.90 -4.08
CA GLU A 341 2.06 7.71 -3.68
C GLU A 341 2.73 9.04 -3.35
N GLY A 342 3.90 8.99 -2.72
CA GLY A 342 4.69 10.16 -2.40
C GLY A 342 5.17 10.19 -0.96
N GLN A 343 5.12 11.35 -0.30
CA GLN A 343 5.70 11.51 1.04
C GLN A 343 4.75 12.08 2.10
N SER A 344 5.27 12.88 3.04
CA SER A 344 4.58 13.34 4.24
C SER A 344 3.30 14.12 3.94
N ASN A 345 3.28 14.93 2.87
CA ASN A 345 2.09 15.65 2.43
C ASN A 345 0.95 14.73 1.95
N CYS A 346 1.20 13.44 1.66
CA CYS A 346 0.17 12.43 1.35
C CYS A 346 -0.39 11.69 2.57
N ILE A 347 0.21 11.85 3.76
CA ILE A 347 -0.13 11.08 4.97
C ILE A 347 -0.36 11.95 6.20
N TYR A 348 -0.44 13.27 6.02
CA TYR A 348 -0.67 14.16 7.14
C TYR A 348 -2.09 13.95 7.69
N SER A 349 -2.19 13.89 9.02
CA SER A 349 -3.45 13.54 9.67
C SER A 349 -4.39 14.71 9.84
N ASP A 350 -5.68 14.40 9.80
CA ASP A 350 -6.75 15.29 10.20
C ASP A 350 -7.84 14.48 10.94
N LEU A 351 -8.05 14.79 12.21
CA LEU A 351 -9.04 14.11 13.06
C LEU A 351 -10.45 14.71 12.91
N THR A 352 -10.59 15.83 12.20
CA THR A 352 -11.85 16.58 12.08
C THR A 352 -12.68 16.17 10.87
N GLN A 353 -12.06 15.53 9.87
CA GLN A 353 -12.77 14.98 8.72
C GLN A 353 -13.51 13.70 9.09
N VAL A 354 -14.81 13.68 8.82
CA VAL A 354 -15.66 12.50 8.97
C VAL A 354 -15.63 11.71 7.65
N PRO A 355 -15.17 10.45 7.65
CA PRO A 355 -15.23 9.61 6.46
C PRO A 355 -16.67 9.31 6.04
N SER A 356 -16.94 9.36 4.74
CA SER A 356 -18.17 8.79 4.18
C SER A 356 -18.22 7.28 4.41
N ALA A 357 -19.42 6.73 4.59
CA ALA A 357 -19.61 5.29 4.73
C ALA A 357 -19.26 4.49 3.45
N PHE A 358 -18.99 5.17 2.33
CA PHE A 358 -18.74 4.58 1.00
C PHE A 358 -17.29 4.72 0.51
N VAL A 359 -16.39 5.24 1.35
CA VAL A 359 -14.98 5.33 1.01
C VAL A 359 -14.23 4.14 1.59
N ARG A 360 -13.32 3.57 0.80
CA ARG A 360 -12.58 2.35 1.13
C ARG A 360 -11.08 2.56 1.01
N THR A 361 -10.36 1.72 1.72
CA THR A 361 -8.93 1.50 1.57
C THR A 361 -8.60 0.05 1.91
N PHE A 362 -7.34 -0.36 1.73
CA PHE A 362 -6.89 -1.72 1.90
C PHE A 362 -5.52 -1.81 2.58
N GLY A 363 -5.48 -2.47 3.74
CA GLY A 363 -4.30 -2.54 4.60
C GLY A 363 -3.83 -1.18 5.11
N MET A 364 -2.75 -1.14 5.89
CA MET A 364 -2.13 0.11 6.34
C MET A 364 -1.02 0.61 5.41
N ASN A 365 -0.75 1.91 5.45
CA ASN A 365 0.37 2.49 4.72
C ASN A 365 1.69 1.90 5.21
N PHE A 366 2.49 1.43 4.25
CA PHE A 366 3.79 0.79 4.45
C PHE A 366 3.83 -0.21 5.62
N SER A 367 3.15 -1.34 5.41
CA SER A 367 3.12 -2.47 6.34
C SER A 367 4.09 -3.56 5.92
N GLN A 368 4.87 -4.09 6.86
CA GLN A 368 5.66 -5.32 6.63
C GLN A 368 4.84 -6.59 6.93
N ARG A 369 3.63 -6.45 7.48
CA ARG A 369 2.77 -7.58 7.87
C ARG A 369 1.97 -8.06 6.67
N ARG A 370 2.33 -9.22 6.12
CA ARG A 370 1.58 -9.83 4.99
C ARG A 370 0.10 -10.11 5.28
N ALA A 371 -0.29 -10.27 6.54
CA ALA A 371 -1.68 -10.49 6.94
C ALA A 371 -2.52 -9.20 6.91
N ASP A 372 -1.90 -8.04 6.72
CA ASP A 372 -2.58 -6.74 6.65
C ASP A 372 -3.24 -6.54 5.27
N THR A 373 -4.28 -7.33 5.03
CA THR A 373 -4.95 -7.48 3.73
C THR A 373 -6.46 -7.37 3.86
N LEU A 374 -6.93 -6.48 4.75
CA LEU A 374 -8.35 -6.23 4.96
C LEU A 374 -8.76 -4.91 4.32
N PHE A 375 -9.96 -4.89 3.74
CA PHE A 375 -10.63 -3.64 3.42
C PHE A 375 -11.12 -2.96 4.70
N SER A 376 -11.17 -1.65 4.66
CA SER A 376 -11.75 -0.84 5.73
C SER A 376 -12.26 0.49 5.17
N VAL A 377 -13.03 1.21 5.97
CA VAL A 377 -13.37 2.61 5.69
C VAL A 377 -12.11 3.45 5.79
N SER A 378 -11.87 4.29 4.78
CA SER A 378 -10.74 5.22 4.78
C SER A 378 -10.77 6.17 5.97
N GLN A 379 -9.58 6.55 6.44
CA GLN A 379 -9.39 7.50 7.52
C GLN A 379 -8.30 8.49 7.15
N SER A 380 -8.41 9.72 7.66
CA SER A 380 -7.32 10.70 7.67
C SER A 380 -6.61 10.73 9.02
N ALA A 381 -6.97 9.85 9.96
CA ALA A 381 -6.36 9.78 11.28
C ALA A 381 -5.15 8.83 11.28
N SER A 382 -4.21 9.04 12.20
CA SER A 382 -3.13 8.12 12.61
C SER A 382 -1.83 8.03 11.79
N ASN A 383 -1.52 9.05 10.97
CA ASN A 383 -0.22 9.27 10.31
C ASN A 383 0.33 8.02 9.60
N GLY A 384 -0.50 7.37 8.78
CA GLY A 384 -0.14 6.16 8.04
C GLY A 384 -0.43 4.82 8.75
N ARG A 385 -1.06 4.80 9.93
CA ARG A 385 -1.53 3.56 10.58
C ARG A 385 -3.00 3.26 10.22
N GLY A 386 -3.44 2.00 10.37
CA GLY A 386 -4.82 1.62 10.04
C GLY A 386 -5.19 1.93 8.58
N GLY A 387 -6.48 2.18 8.30
CA GLY A 387 -6.96 2.54 6.95
C GLY A 387 -6.65 3.99 6.55
N HIS A 388 -5.40 4.44 6.70
CA HIS A 388 -5.04 5.84 6.51
C HIS A 388 -4.78 6.20 5.03
N VAL A 389 -5.45 7.26 4.55
CA VAL A 389 -5.31 7.77 3.16
C VAL A 389 -4.84 9.22 3.08
N GLY A 390 -4.52 9.85 4.20
CA GLY A 390 -4.14 11.27 4.28
C GLY A 390 -5.35 12.22 4.28
N SER A 391 -5.13 13.46 4.76
CA SER A 391 -6.18 14.48 4.87
C SER A 391 -6.80 14.85 3.51
N TRP A 392 -6.01 15.22 2.52
CA TRP A 392 -6.54 15.58 1.19
C TRP A 392 -7.06 14.36 0.42
N GLY A 393 -6.47 13.18 0.65
CA GLY A 393 -6.93 11.92 0.05
C GLY A 393 -8.34 11.55 0.52
N LEU A 394 -8.61 11.65 1.84
CA LEU A 394 -9.95 11.44 2.37
C LEU A 394 -10.94 12.50 1.86
N ARG A 395 -10.50 13.76 1.78
CA ARG A 395 -11.31 14.86 1.24
C ARG A 395 -11.75 14.58 -0.20
N LEU A 396 -10.82 14.16 -1.06
CA LEU A 396 -11.09 13.76 -2.44
C LEU A 396 -12.12 12.63 -2.49
N GLN A 397 -11.92 11.55 -1.73
CA GLN A 397 -12.86 10.42 -1.70
C GLN A 397 -14.26 10.85 -1.23
N ASN A 398 -14.35 11.68 -0.20
CA ASN A 398 -15.61 12.23 0.31
C ASN A 398 -16.32 13.10 -0.72
N ASN A 399 -15.58 13.93 -1.47
CA ASN A 399 -16.16 14.76 -2.51
C ASN A 399 -16.69 13.93 -3.69
N ILE A 400 -15.97 12.89 -4.11
CA ILE A 400 -16.44 11.97 -5.16
C ILE A 400 -17.73 11.28 -4.70
N ALA A 401 -17.77 10.78 -3.47
CA ALA A 401 -18.97 10.18 -2.91
C ALA A 401 -20.14 11.18 -2.85
N GLY A 402 -19.93 12.36 -2.26
CA GLY A 402 -21.00 13.34 -2.01
C GLY A 402 -21.51 14.06 -3.26
N ASN A 403 -20.67 14.26 -4.28
CA ASN A 403 -21.00 15.08 -5.44
C ASN A 403 -21.14 14.29 -6.75
N MET A 404 -20.52 13.11 -6.86
CA MET A 404 -20.66 12.22 -8.02
C MET A 404 -21.47 10.96 -7.70
N ASN A 405 -21.88 10.77 -6.45
CA ASN A 405 -22.62 9.58 -5.99
C ASN A 405 -21.85 8.27 -6.25
N LEU A 406 -20.51 8.31 -6.15
CA LEU A 406 -19.65 7.16 -6.46
C LEU A 406 -18.76 6.78 -5.26
N PRO A 407 -18.77 5.51 -4.83
CA PRO A 407 -17.79 4.96 -3.91
C PRO A 407 -16.38 5.00 -4.49
N THR A 408 -15.37 5.02 -3.62
CA THR A 408 -13.97 4.98 -4.03
C THR A 408 -13.15 4.08 -3.13
N CYS A 409 -12.06 3.51 -3.67
CA CYS A 409 -11.06 2.78 -2.89
C CYS A 409 -9.69 3.38 -3.15
N VAL A 410 -9.03 3.94 -2.15
CA VAL A 410 -7.69 4.51 -2.27
C VAL A 410 -6.68 3.57 -1.63
N ILE A 411 -5.64 3.19 -2.40
CA ILE A 411 -4.48 2.47 -1.88
C ILE A 411 -3.30 3.43 -1.87
N ASN A 412 -3.01 3.97 -0.69
CA ASN A 412 -1.97 4.97 -0.48
C ASN A 412 -0.62 4.28 -0.16
N GLY A 413 0.42 4.58 -0.92
CA GLY A 413 1.78 4.05 -0.79
C GLY A 413 2.78 5.05 -0.20
N ALA A 414 2.32 6.25 0.18
CA ALA A 414 3.21 7.31 0.61
C ALA A 414 3.84 7.09 1.99
N VAL A 415 5.08 7.58 2.15
CA VAL A 415 5.85 7.47 3.39
C VAL A 415 6.59 8.79 3.68
N GLY A 416 6.47 9.30 4.90
CA GLY A 416 7.04 10.61 5.26
C GLY A 416 8.56 10.70 5.15
N GLY A 417 9.06 11.84 4.63
CA GLY A 417 10.49 12.17 4.61
C GLY A 417 11.32 11.36 3.60
N THR A 418 10.67 10.77 2.60
CA THR A 418 11.34 9.90 1.62
C THR A 418 11.68 10.63 0.34
N ARG A 419 12.82 10.28 -0.22
CA ARG A 419 13.25 10.66 -1.56
C ARG A 419 12.61 9.76 -2.63
N ILE A 420 12.52 10.23 -3.87
CA ILE A 420 11.90 9.48 -4.98
C ILE A 420 12.55 8.10 -5.20
N GLU A 421 13.86 7.97 -4.97
CA GLU A 421 14.61 6.73 -5.17
C GLU A 421 14.19 5.60 -4.22
N GLN A 422 13.62 5.95 -3.06
CA GLN A 422 13.11 4.98 -2.08
C GLN A 422 11.78 4.37 -2.50
N HIS A 423 11.11 4.97 -3.50
CA HIS A 423 9.89 4.47 -4.13
C HIS A 423 10.18 3.59 -5.35
N PHE A 424 11.44 3.30 -5.66
CA PHE A 424 11.74 2.32 -6.70
C PHE A 424 11.38 0.89 -6.25
N PRO A 425 10.91 0.04 -7.18
CA PRO A 425 10.74 -1.39 -6.92
C PRO A 425 12.08 -2.03 -6.57
N ASN A 426 12.02 -3.07 -5.74
CA ASN A 426 13.15 -3.97 -5.57
C ASN A 426 13.29 -4.87 -6.81
N GLU A 427 14.52 -4.97 -7.34
CA GLU A 427 14.79 -5.67 -8.60
C GLU A 427 14.61 -7.19 -8.52
N GLU A 428 14.92 -7.80 -7.37
CA GLU A 428 14.82 -9.26 -7.17
C GLU A 428 13.39 -9.70 -6.83
N ASN A 429 12.67 -8.87 -6.07
CA ASN A 429 11.32 -9.15 -5.61
C ASN A 429 10.50 -7.85 -5.52
N ARG A 430 9.72 -7.57 -6.57
CA ARG A 430 8.86 -6.38 -6.63
C ARG A 430 7.83 -6.31 -5.51
N TYR A 431 7.44 -7.44 -4.92
CA TYR A 431 6.51 -7.53 -3.77
C TYR A 431 7.24 -7.63 -2.42
N ASN A 432 8.49 -7.15 -2.35
CA ASN A 432 9.24 -7.10 -1.09
C ASN A 432 8.56 -6.14 -0.11
N MET A 433 7.89 -6.69 0.91
CA MET A 433 7.16 -5.91 1.92
C MET A 433 8.03 -4.97 2.75
N ASN A 434 9.36 -5.11 2.67
CA ASN A 434 10.31 -4.23 3.36
C ASN A 434 10.63 -2.95 2.57
N THR A 435 10.18 -2.84 1.31
CA THR A 435 10.32 -1.61 0.51
C THR A 435 8.98 -0.92 0.36
N ILE A 436 9.01 0.40 0.15
CA ILE A 436 7.79 1.23 0.03
C ILE A 436 6.95 0.75 -1.14
N TYR A 437 7.57 0.67 -2.31
CA TYR A 437 6.93 0.19 -3.53
C TYR A 437 6.41 -1.24 -3.39
N GLY A 438 7.18 -2.15 -2.79
CA GLY A 438 6.77 -3.56 -2.68
C GLY A 438 5.62 -3.79 -1.71
N SER A 439 5.58 -3.05 -0.60
CA SER A 439 4.43 -3.06 0.32
C SER A 439 3.17 -2.48 -0.33
N TRP A 440 3.29 -1.41 -1.13
CA TRP A 440 2.18 -0.81 -1.87
C TRP A 440 1.68 -1.71 -3.00
N LEU A 441 2.57 -2.23 -3.85
CA LEU A 441 2.21 -3.13 -4.94
C LEU A 441 1.58 -4.42 -4.42
N TYR A 442 2.07 -4.96 -3.29
CA TYR A 442 1.45 -6.13 -2.65
C TYR A 442 0.00 -5.85 -2.24
N ARG A 443 -0.30 -4.67 -1.68
CA ARG A 443 -1.67 -4.29 -1.31
C ARG A 443 -2.55 -4.09 -2.53
N LEU A 444 -2.03 -3.51 -3.62
CA LEU A 444 -2.74 -3.43 -4.91
C LEU A 444 -3.11 -4.81 -5.47
N GLU A 445 -2.19 -5.78 -5.38
CA GLU A 445 -2.42 -7.15 -5.82
C GLU A 445 -3.43 -7.87 -4.91
N LYS A 446 -3.25 -7.78 -3.59
CA LYS A 446 -4.13 -8.47 -2.61
C LYS A 446 -5.52 -7.86 -2.50
N SER A 447 -5.67 -6.57 -2.79
CA SER A 447 -6.98 -5.93 -2.93
C SER A 447 -7.66 -6.29 -4.24
N ARG A 448 -6.94 -6.87 -5.21
CA ARG A 448 -7.38 -7.14 -6.60
C ARG A 448 -7.61 -5.85 -7.41
N MET A 449 -6.99 -4.74 -7.01
CA MET A 449 -7.18 -3.43 -7.64
C MET A 449 -6.11 -3.05 -8.65
N ARG A 450 -4.96 -3.74 -8.65
CA ARG A 450 -3.79 -3.43 -9.50
C ARG A 450 -4.16 -3.16 -10.97
N ASN A 451 -5.02 -3.99 -11.55
CA ASN A 451 -5.42 -3.88 -12.95
C ASN A 451 -6.55 -2.86 -13.18
N HIS A 452 -7.08 -2.22 -12.15
CA HIS A 452 -8.21 -1.30 -12.26
C HIS A 452 -7.83 0.15 -11.90
N ILE A 453 -6.58 0.40 -11.48
CA ILE A 453 -6.10 1.75 -11.20
C ILE A 453 -5.94 2.53 -12.51
N ARG A 454 -6.86 3.48 -12.74
CA ARG A 454 -6.77 4.49 -13.81
C ARG A 454 -6.12 5.79 -13.36
N TRP A 455 -6.22 6.11 -12.06
CA TRP A 455 -5.75 7.36 -11.46
C TRP A 455 -4.69 7.10 -10.39
N LEU A 456 -3.52 7.72 -10.57
CA LEU A 456 -2.43 7.78 -9.59
C LEU A 456 -2.14 9.24 -9.22
N PHE A 457 -2.06 9.54 -7.94
CA PHE A 457 -1.66 10.86 -7.43
C PHE A 457 -0.28 10.75 -6.80
N TRP A 458 0.65 11.56 -7.28
CA TRP A 458 2.02 11.64 -6.78
C TRP A 458 2.27 13.00 -6.16
N TYR A 459 2.58 13.03 -4.87
CA TYR A 459 2.99 14.25 -4.19
C TYR A 459 4.25 14.02 -3.34
N GLN A 460 5.38 14.34 -3.96
CA GLN A 460 6.71 14.20 -3.38
C GLN A 460 7.70 15.11 -4.10
N GLY A 461 8.76 15.50 -3.39
CA GLY A 461 9.92 16.17 -3.95
C GLY A 461 10.73 16.89 -2.88
N GLU A 462 10.12 17.16 -1.73
CA GLU A 462 10.67 18.02 -0.69
C GLU A 462 11.94 17.43 -0.04
N SER A 463 12.10 16.10 -0.08
CA SER A 463 13.33 15.42 0.38
C SER A 463 14.42 15.26 -0.71
N ASN A 464 14.11 15.57 -1.97
CA ASN A 464 15.10 15.68 -3.04
C ASN A 464 15.65 17.12 -3.08
N SER A 465 16.92 17.29 -3.45
CA SER A 465 17.61 18.58 -3.34
C SER A 465 18.93 18.61 -4.11
N GLY A 466 19.49 19.81 -4.28
CA GLY A 466 20.85 19.99 -4.77
C GLY A 466 21.01 19.48 -6.21
N SER A 467 21.97 18.60 -6.47
CA SER A 467 22.28 18.11 -7.82
C SER A 467 21.41 16.94 -8.30
N ASP A 468 20.31 16.60 -7.61
CA ASP A 468 19.42 15.50 -8.00
C ASP A 468 18.82 15.74 -9.41
N ASP A 469 18.96 14.77 -10.31
CA ASP A 469 18.25 14.77 -11.60
C ASP A 469 16.83 14.23 -11.40
N TYR A 470 15.95 15.08 -10.88
CA TYR A 470 14.58 14.69 -10.54
C TYR A 470 13.82 14.18 -11.77
N SER A 471 14.03 14.80 -12.94
CA SER A 471 13.43 14.37 -14.20
C SER A 471 13.80 12.94 -14.57
N ALA A 472 15.09 12.55 -14.48
CA ALA A 472 15.52 11.19 -14.78
C ALA A 472 15.02 10.18 -13.74
N LEU A 473 15.04 10.54 -12.45
CA LEU A 473 14.53 9.69 -11.37
C LEU A 473 13.01 9.46 -11.53
N PHE A 474 12.26 10.50 -11.88
CA PHE A 474 10.83 10.40 -12.16
C PHE A 474 10.56 9.54 -13.38
N SER A 475 11.31 9.70 -14.48
CA SER A 475 11.19 8.83 -15.66
C SER A 475 11.34 7.35 -15.31
N LYS A 476 12.31 7.02 -14.44
CA LYS A 476 12.48 5.64 -13.95
C LYS A 476 11.25 5.16 -13.20
N LEU A 477 10.75 5.94 -12.23
CA LEU A 477 9.57 5.53 -11.45
C LEU A 477 8.31 5.42 -12.31
N TYR A 478 8.10 6.35 -13.24
CA TYR A 478 7.03 6.32 -14.22
C TYR A 478 7.02 5.02 -15.03
N ASP A 479 8.18 4.59 -15.54
CA ASP A 479 8.29 3.33 -16.29
C ASP A 479 7.94 2.12 -15.42
N GLU A 480 8.26 2.14 -14.12
CA GLU A 480 7.90 1.07 -13.19
C GLU A 480 6.39 1.04 -12.89
N TRP A 481 5.74 2.20 -12.71
CA TRP A 481 4.28 2.27 -12.61
C TRP A 481 3.59 1.75 -13.86
N LYS A 482 4.07 2.12 -15.05
CA LYS A 482 3.48 1.64 -16.31
C LYS A 482 3.64 0.14 -16.53
N LYS A 483 4.68 -0.49 -15.96
CA LYS A 483 4.82 -1.96 -15.96
C LYS A 483 3.81 -2.63 -15.04
N ASP A 484 3.52 -2.04 -13.88
CA ASP A 484 2.71 -2.68 -12.85
C ASP A 484 1.24 -2.28 -12.84
N LEU A 485 0.88 -1.13 -13.41
CA LEU A 485 -0.48 -0.61 -13.50
C LEU A 485 -0.89 -0.55 -14.97
N PRO A 486 -1.38 -1.66 -15.56
CA PRO A 486 -1.59 -1.77 -17.01
C PRO A 486 -2.66 -0.84 -17.55
N ASN A 487 -3.60 -0.39 -16.71
CA ASN A 487 -4.71 0.49 -17.08
C ASN A 487 -4.54 1.92 -16.53
N LEU A 488 -3.32 2.32 -16.16
CA LEU A 488 -3.03 3.66 -15.67
C LEU A 488 -3.17 4.71 -16.78
N GLU A 489 -4.14 5.60 -16.65
CA GLU A 489 -4.51 6.61 -17.65
C GLU A 489 -4.13 8.04 -17.24
N HIS A 490 -4.13 8.32 -15.94
CA HIS A 490 -3.92 9.67 -15.40
C HIS A 490 -2.97 9.63 -14.21
N ILE A 491 -1.88 10.38 -14.31
CA ILE A 491 -0.94 10.60 -13.22
C ILE A 491 -0.96 12.08 -12.87
N VAL A 492 -1.51 12.40 -11.69
CA VAL A 492 -1.51 13.78 -11.19
C VAL A 492 -0.25 13.99 -10.35
N VAL A 493 0.64 14.85 -10.80
CA VAL A 493 1.84 15.26 -10.07
C VAL A 493 1.54 16.57 -9.37
N VAL A 494 1.56 16.58 -8.03
CA VAL A 494 1.44 17.81 -7.27
C VAL A 494 2.83 18.45 -7.15
N GLN A 495 3.03 19.57 -7.86
CA GLN A 495 4.26 20.37 -7.77
C GLN A 495 4.41 20.88 -6.33
N ILE A 496 5.57 20.62 -5.73
CA ILE A 496 5.80 20.92 -4.31
C ILE A 496 5.74 22.43 -4.03
N HIS A 497 5.47 22.78 -2.77
CA HIS A 497 5.63 24.14 -2.27
C HIS A 497 7.11 24.43 -1.97
N THR A 498 7.47 25.71 -1.80
CA THR A 498 8.77 26.07 -1.20
C THR A 498 8.81 25.69 0.30
N GLY A 499 9.91 25.12 0.80
CA GLY A 499 9.96 24.68 2.20
C GLY A 499 10.79 23.43 2.45
N CYS A 500 10.60 22.83 3.64
CA CYS A 500 11.16 21.55 4.08
C CYS A 500 12.70 21.44 4.05
N GLY A 501 13.43 22.55 3.98
CA GLY A 501 14.89 22.59 4.14
C GLY A 501 15.72 22.22 2.90
N GLY A 502 15.09 21.80 1.80
CA GLY A 502 15.80 21.46 0.57
C GLY A 502 16.48 22.66 -0.09
N THR A 503 17.39 22.37 -1.02
CA THR A 503 18.05 23.34 -1.90
C THR A 503 17.75 22.96 -3.34
N GLU A 504 17.84 23.92 -4.27
CA GLU A 504 17.52 23.75 -5.69
C GLU A 504 16.07 23.33 -5.97
N HIS A 505 15.15 23.77 -5.11
CA HIS A 505 13.72 23.43 -5.20
C HIS A 505 12.98 24.20 -6.29
N ALA A 506 13.41 25.39 -6.68
CA ALA A 506 12.92 26.15 -7.82
C ALA A 506 13.21 25.38 -9.10
N ARG A 507 14.43 24.85 -9.25
CA ARG A 507 14.76 23.93 -10.35
C ARG A 507 13.90 22.67 -10.31
N LEU A 508 13.80 22.00 -9.15
CA LEU A 508 13.02 20.77 -9.02
C LEU A 508 11.54 20.99 -9.33
N ARG A 509 10.93 22.08 -8.85
CA ARG A 509 9.54 22.42 -9.17
C ARG A 509 9.36 22.65 -10.68
N ASP A 510 10.31 23.30 -11.34
CA ASP A 510 10.30 23.45 -12.79
C ASP A 510 10.48 22.11 -13.54
N ASP A 511 11.29 21.19 -13.01
CA ASP A 511 11.38 19.81 -13.50
C ASP A 511 10.02 19.12 -13.40
N GLN A 512 9.31 19.25 -12.25
CA GLN A 512 7.95 18.73 -12.08
C GLN A 512 6.96 19.35 -13.05
N ARG A 513 7.01 20.67 -13.26
CA ARG A 513 6.16 21.41 -14.21
C ARG A 513 6.29 20.87 -15.63
N LYS A 514 7.50 20.54 -16.05
CA LYS A 514 7.80 20.07 -17.41
C LYS A 514 7.35 18.62 -17.65
N LEU A 515 6.98 17.86 -16.62
CA LEU A 515 6.56 16.46 -16.78
C LEU A 515 5.33 16.31 -17.69
N GLN A 516 4.33 17.20 -17.59
CA GLN A 516 3.14 17.18 -18.46
C GLN A 516 3.45 17.51 -19.93
N GLN A 517 4.61 18.11 -20.23
CA GLN A 517 5.06 18.34 -21.60
C GLN A 517 5.76 17.10 -22.18
N ARG A 518 6.32 16.27 -21.29
CA ARG A 518 7.04 15.04 -21.65
C ARG A 518 6.13 13.82 -21.74
N TYR A 519 5.07 13.77 -20.94
CA TYR A 519 4.17 12.64 -20.82
C TYR A 519 2.72 13.10 -20.99
N SER A 520 2.01 12.52 -21.96
CA SER A 520 0.65 12.92 -22.32
C SER A 520 -0.42 12.59 -21.29
N ASP A 521 -0.11 11.67 -20.38
CA ASP A 521 -0.96 11.16 -19.31
C ASP A 521 -0.64 11.79 -17.94
N ILE A 522 0.30 12.73 -17.90
CA ILE A 522 0.62 13.50 -16.69
C ILE A 522 -0.10 14.83 -16.69
N ILE A 523 -0.66 15.17 -15.53
CA ILE A 523 -1.21 16.49 -15.23
C ILE A 523 -0.46 17.04 -14.03
N VAL A 524 0.11 18.24 -14.14
CA VAL A 524 0.78 18.88 -13.01
C VAL A 524 -0.20 19.82 -12.31
N HIS A 525 -0.39 19.61 -11.01
CA HIS A 525 -1.21 20.45 -10.15
C HIS A 525 -0.33 21.27 -9.21
N SER A 526 -0.72 22.49 -8.87
CA SER A 526 0.08 23.35 -7.99
C SER A 526 -0.32 23.14 -6.53
N ALA A 527 0.67 22.96 -5.64
CA ALA A 527 0.47 23.17 -4.22
C ALA A 527 0.68 24.63 -3.81
N CYS A 528 1.32 25.46 -4.66
CA CYS A 528 1.55 26.86 -4.33
C CYS A 528 0.23 27.63 -4.26
N GLY A 529 0.10 28.54 -3.28
CA GLY A 529 -1.13 29.31 -3.06
C GLY A 529 -2.18 28.64 -2.18
N LEU A 530 -1.97 27.38 -1.76
CA LEU A 530 -2.81 26.75 -0.75
C LEU A 530 -2.64 27.45 0.62
N PRO A 531 -3.71 27.59 1.42
CA PRO A 531 -3.64 28.24 2.72
C PRO A 531 -2.96 27.38 3.79
N GLY A 532 -2.47 28.02 4.86
CA GLY A 532 -2.13 27.31 6.10
C GLY A 532 -0.84 26.47 6.05
N HIS A 533 0.16 26.84 5.25
CA HIS A 533 1.46 26.17 5.20
C HIS A 533 2.36 26.55 6.38
N ASP A 534 3.08 25.59 6.98
CA ASP A 534 3.95 25.78 8.16
C ASP A 534 5.46 25.76 7.83
N ASN A 535 5.81 26.02 6.56
CA ASN A 535 7.12 25.85 5.94
C ASN A 535 7.49 24.41 5.56
N CYS A 536 6.64 23.41 5.81
CA CYS A 536 6.85 22.10 5.21
C CYS A 536 5.54 21.32 4.95
N HIS A 537 4.57 21.46 5.84
CA HIS A 537 3.27 20.80 5.78
C HIS A 537 2.16 21.83 5.74
N TYR A 538 1.00 21.39 5.25
CA TYR A 538 -0.21 22.20 5.34
C TYR A 538 -0.97 21.92 6.62
N ARG A 539 -1.75 22.89 7.05
CA ARG A 539 -2.84 22.69 8.01
C ARG A 539 -4.05 22.10 7.28
N ASN A 540 -5.08 21.80 8.06
CA ASN A 540 -6.30 21.17 7.55
C ASN A 540 -6.93 21.96 6.38
N ASP A 541 -6.98 23.28 6.47
CA ASP A 541 -7.51 24.16 5.42
C ASP A 541 -6.76 24.00 4.09
N GLY A 542 -5.42 23.95 4.13
CA GLY A 542 -4.60 23.73 2.92
C GLY A 542 -4.82 22.36 2.29
N TYR A 543 -4.85 21.29 3.10
CA TYR A 543 -5.13 19.95 2.58
C TYR A 543 -6.58 19.77 2.10
N TRP A 544 -7.54 20.47 2.71
CA TRP A 544 -8.93 20.44 2.24
C TRP A 544 -9.05 21.13 0.89
N GLU A 545 -8.45 22.30 0.72
CA GLU A 545 -8.46 23.01 -0.55
C GLU A 545 -7.76 22.18 -1.64
N LEU A 546 -6.62 21.53 -1.33
CA LEU A 546 -5.98 20.60 -2.26
C LEU A 546 -6.92 19.46 -2.67
N GLY A 547 -7.59 18.82 -1.70
CA GLY A 547 -8.57 17.76 -1.98
C GLY A 547 -9.76 18.24 -2.81
N ASP A 548 -10.22 19.47 -2.58
CA ASP A 548 -11.31 20.11 -3.34
C ASP A 548 -10.87 20.45 -4.77
N GLN A 549 -9.64 20.93 -4.97
CA GLN A 549 -9.07 21.22 -6.30
C GLN A 549 -8.88 19.93 -7.11
N LEU A 550 -8.28 18.90 -6.50
CA LEU A 550 -8.08 17.61 -7.16
C LEU A 550 -9.41 16.93 -7.50
N PHE A 551 -10.46 17.13 -6.68
CA PHE A 551 -11.81 16.67 -7.01
C PHE A 551 -12.38 17.37 -8.25
N ARG A 552 -12.23 18.70 -8.35
CA ARG A 552 -12.67 19.46 -9.55
C ARG A 552 -11.99 18.93 -10.80
N LEU A 553 -10.68 18.68 -10.73
CA LEU A 553 -9.89 18.13 -11.84
C LEU A 553 -10.37 16.74 -12.25
N PHE A 554 -10.49 15.84 -11.27
CA PHE A 554 -10.97 14.47 -11.47
C PHE A 554 -12.37 14.46 -12.11
N ARG A 555 -13.31 15.21 -11.54
CA ARG A 555 -14.70 15.30 -12.00
C ARG A 555 -14.77 15.79 -13.45
N ASP A 556 -14.02 16.83 -13.78
CA ASP A 556 -14.06 17.43 -15.12
C ASP A 556 -13.56 16.44 -16.17
N ILE A 557 -12.46 15.73 -15.88
CA ILE A 557 -11.89 14.73 -16.80
C ILE A 557 -12.80 13.52 -16.95
N GLU A 558 -13.35 12.97 -15.87
CA GLU A 558 -14.29 11.84 -15.95
C GLU A 558 -15.60 12.22 -16.67
N ASN A 559 -15.96 13.51 -16.70
CA ASN A 559 -17.06 14.04 -17.50
C ASN A 559 -16.68 14.37 -18.95
N GLY A 560 -15.47 14.04 -19.39
CA GLY A 560 -14.99 14.24 -20.75
C GLY A 560 -14.60 15.68 -21.10
N ILE A 561 -14.39 16.55 -20.10
CA ILE A 561 -13.92 17.93 -20.32
C ILE A 561 -12.42 17.90 -20.60
N THR A 562 -12.03 18.25 -21.83
CA THR A 562 -10.64 18.17 -22.30
C THR A 562 -9.76 19.33 -21.85
N SER A 563 -10.36 20.46 -21.45
CA SER A 563 -9.69 21.60 -20.82
C SER A 563 -10.32 21.92 -19.47
N PRO A 564 -10.08 21.09 -18.44
CA PRO A 564 -10.63 21.29 -17.09
C PRO A 564 -10.30 22.69 -16.57
N ALA A 565 -11.28 23.35 -15.96
CA ALA A 565 -11.11 24.69 -15.42
C ALA A 565 -10.12 24.70 -14.24
N SER A 566 -9.91 23.56 -13.58
CA SER A 566 -9.01 23.41 -12.44
C SER A 566 -7.60 22.95 -12.80
N ARG A 567 -7.16 23.13 -14.05
CA ARG A 567 -5.74 22.93 -14.40
C ARG A 567 -4.92 24.10 -13.86
N ALA A 568 -3.80 23.79 -13.22
CA ALA A 568 -2.90 24.83 -12.75
C ALA A 568 -2.35 25.64 -13.94
N PRO A 569 -2.40 26.98 -13.89
CA PRO A 569 -1.84 27.79 -14.97
C PRO A 569 -0.34 27.54 -15.15
N ASP A 570 0.08 27.33 -16.39
CA ASP A 570 1.47 27.13 -16.78
C ASP A 570 1.97 28.32 -17.60
N VAL A 571 3.26 28.61 -17.47
CA VAL A 571 3.92 29.62 -18.29
C VAL A 571 4.08 29.12 -19.72
N ARG A 572 3.68 29.95 -20.68
CA ARG A 572 3.88 29.69 -22.12
C ARG A 572 5.15 30.31 -22.64
N ARG A 573 5.43 31.55 -22.24
CA ARG A 573 6.60 32.32 -22.69
C ARG A 573 6.86 33.52 -21.79
N ALA A 574 8.07 34.07 -21.89
CA ALA A 574 8.43 35.38 -21.36
C ALA A 574 9.11 36.21 -22.45
N VAL A 575 8.67 37.45 -22.62
CA VAL A 575 9.25 38.40 -23.59
C VAL A 575 9.62 39.70 -22.91
N ILE A 576 10.63 40.40 -23.41
CA ILE A 576 11.00 41.73 -22.95
C ILE A 576 10.77 42.76 -24.06
N ASP A 577 10.04 43.82 -23.73
CA ASP A 577 9.89 44.96 -24.62
C ASP A 577 11.16 45.82 -24.58
N PRO A 578 11.88 46.00 -25.70
CA PRO A 578 13.12 46.76 -25.72
C PRO A 578 12.91 48.27 -25.54
N GLU A 579 11.71 48.80 -25.76
CA GLU A 579 11.39 50.21 -25.58
C GLU A 579 11.04 50.55 -24.14
N THR A 580 10.22 49.70 -23.50
CA THR A 580 9.77 49.92 -22.11
C THR A 580 10.62 49.21 -21.07
N ASN A 581 11.49 48.28 -21.49
CA ASN A 581 12.26 47.37 -20.64
C ASN A 581 11.38 46.42 -19.78
N THR A 582 10.07 46.35 -20.05
CA THR A 582 9.14 45.50 -19.29
C THR A 582 9.20 44.06 -19.76
N VAL A 583 9.35 43.11 -18.83
CA VAL A 583 9.21 41.67 -19.07
C VAL A 583 7.74 41.28 -18.95
N THR A 584 7.16 40.69 -19.98
CA THR A 584 5.81 40.13 -19.96
C THR A 584 5.87 38.60 -20.03
N ILE A 585 5.36 37.96 -18.98
CA ILE A 585 5.18 36.51 -18.89
C ILE A 585 3.72 36.19 -19.23
N THR A 586 3.50 35.34 -20.23
CA THR A 586 2.15 34.92 -20.63
C THR A 586 1.87 33.51 -20.10
N THR A 587 0.77 33.36 -19.39
CA THR A 587 0.22 32.07 -18.93
C THR A 587 -0.87 31.57 -19.89
N ASP A 588 -1.21 30.29 -19.76
CA ASP A 588 -2.29 29.66 -20.54
C ASP A 588 -3.70 30.09 -20.12
N TYR A 589 -3.89 30.49 -18.86
CA TYR A 589 -5.14 31.03 -18.34
C TYR A 589 -4.97 32.42 -17.74
N ALA A 590 -6.08 33.14 -17.59
CA ALA A 590 -6.11 34.41 -16.88
C ALA A 590 -5.70 34.21 -15.41
N VAL A 591 -5.00 35.19 -14.85
CA VAL A 591 -4.42 35.13 -13.51
C VAL A 591 -4.78 36.34 -12.67
N MET A 592 -4.88 36.13 -11.35
CA MET A 592 -5.18 37.14 -10.36
C MET A 592 -4.34 36.94 -9.08
N LEU A 593 -4.33 37.97 -8.21
CA LEU A 593 -3.56 37.96 -6.96
C LEU A 593 -4.42 37.59 -5.76
N VAL A 594 -3.87 36.79 -4.84
CA VAL A 594 -4.57 36.51 -3.58
C VAL A 594 -4.41 37.75 -2.72
N PRO A 595 -5.48 38.26 -2.09
CA PRO A 595 -5.35 39.30 -1.09
C PRO A 595 -4.30 38.88 -0.05
N SER A 596 -3.26 39.70 0.10
CA SER A 596 -2.13 39.42 1.01
C SER A 596 -2.64 39.22 2.44
N VAL A 597 -2.16 38.16 3.10
CA VAL A 597 -2.36 37.95 4.53
C VAL A 597 -1.37 38.82 5.32
N PRO A 598 -1.70 39.25 6.56
CA PRO A 598 -0.76 40.00 7.39
C PRO A 598 0.57 39.26 7.54
N GLY A 599 1.67 39.89 7.13
CA GLY A 599 3.01 39.30 7.16
C GLY A 599 3.44 38.59 5.88
N ALA A 600 2.65 38.63 4.80
CA ALA A 600 3.12 38.16 3.50
C ALA A 600 4.22 39.09 2.93
N ASP A 601 5.05 38.51 2.06
CA ASP A 601 6.11 39.22 1.36
C ASP A 601 5.54 40.16 0.28
N SER A 602 6.44 40.82 -0.45
CA SER A 602 6.06 41.64 -1.61
C SER A 602 5.98 40.77 -2.85
N LEU A 603 4.98 40.99 -3.72
CA LEU A 603 4.87 40.26 -4.99
C LEU A 603 6.15 40.32 -5.86
N PRO A 604 6.88 41.46 -5.96
CA PRO A 604 8.13 41.48 -6.71
C PRO A 604 9.16 40.46 -6.24
N SER A 605 9.22 40.20 -4.94
CA SER A 605 10.16 39.22 -4.40
C SER A 605 9.83 37.76 -4.71
N ALA A 606 8.64 37.49 -5.27
CA ALA A 606 8.29 36.20 -5.84
C ALA A 606 9.07 35.89 -7.13
N PHE A 607 9.62 36.90 -7.80
CA PHE A 607 10.28 36.75 -9.09
C PHE A 607 11.76 37.07 -8.98
N PHE A 608 12.57 36.42 -9.80
CA PHE A 608 13.99 36.76 -9.91
C PHE A 608 14.53 36.53 -11.32
N PHE A 609 15.60 37.24 -11.66
CA PHE A 609 16.19 37.23 -13.00
C PHE A 609 17.54 36.51 -13.04
N ASN A 610 17.84 35.93 -14.21
CA ASN A 610 19.17 35.38 -14.54
C ASN A 610 19.70 34.33 -13.55
N GLY A 611 18.81 33.58 -12.91
CA GLY A 611 19.15 32.57 -11.92
C GLY A 611 19.71 33.12 -10.60
N ASN A 612 19.68 34.43 -10.39
CA ASN A 612 20.13 35.05 -9.15
C ASN A 612 18.94 35.43 -8.30
N GLU A 613 18.68 34.65 -7.24
CA GLU A 613 17.53 34.85 -6.34
C GLU A 613 17.54 36.19 -5.60
N ALA A 614 18.64 36.95 -5.61
CA ALA A 614 18.72 38.29 -5.05
C ALA A 614 18.32 39.40 -6.04
N VAL A 615 18.07 39.08 -7.32
CA VAL A 615 17.77 40.05 -8.37
C VAL A 615 16.29 40.01 -8.70
N HIS A 616 15.51 40.80 -7.96
CA HIS A 616 14.05 40.90 -8.11
C HIS A 616 13.66 42.07 -9.04
N PRO A 617 12.46 42.03 -9.66
CA PRO A 617 11.88 43.19 -10.33
C PRO A 617 11.56 44.33 -9.33
N ASP A 618 11.52 45.56 -9.84
CA ASP A 618 11.10 46.74 -9.09
C ASP A 618 9.57 46.78 -8.92
N THR A 619 8.83 46.36 -9.96
CA THR A 619 7.37 46.32 -9.95
C THR A 619 6.83 45.03 -10.58
N VAL A 620 5.62 44.63 -10.14
CA VAL A 620 4.88 43.51 -10.73
C VAL A 620 3.39 43.85 -10.81
N TRP A 621 2.76 43.62 -11.96
CA TRP A 621 1.31 43.75 -12.11
C TRP A 621 0.73 42.70 -13.07
N LEU A 622 -0.58 42.47 -12.96
CA LEU A 622 -1.29 41.44 -13.74
C LEU A 622 -2.29 42.08 -14.69
N THR A 623 -2.36 41.61 -15.94
CA THR A 623 -3.44 41.93 -16.88
C THR A 623 -3.89 40.69 -17.66
N GLY A 624 -5.13 40.23 -17.45
CA GLY A 624 -5.64 39.01 -18.10
C GLY A 624 -4.75 37.80 -17.78
N ASN A 625 -4.13 37.20 -18.79
CA ASN A 625 -3.17 36.09 -18.67
C ASN A 625 -1.70 36.54 -18.72
N ASN A 626 -1.42 37.82 -18.47
CA ASN A 626 -0.07 38.36 -18.47
C ASN A 626 0.35 38.81 -17.07
N ILE A 627 1.57 38.46 -16.71
CA ILE A 627 2.31 38.96 -15.54
C ILE A 627 3.40 39.86 -16.09
N HIS A 628 3.40 41.12 -15.68
CA HIS A 628 4.37 42.11 -16.14
C HIS A 628 5.34 42.44 -15.02
N LEU A 629 6.63 42.54 -15.35
CA LEU A 629 7.72 42.80 -14.42
C LEU A 629 8.59 43.92 -14.98
N ASP A 630 8.85 44.96 -14.20
CA ASP A 630 9.88 45.94 -14.54
C ASP A 630 11.20 45.52 -13.85
N PRO A 631 12.25 45.17 -14.62
CA PRO A 631 13.55 44.84 -14.05
C PRO A 631 14.30 46.10 -13.59
N PRO A 632 15.21 45.99 -12.61
CA PRO A 632 16.08 47.10 -12.24
C PRO A 632 16.93 47.56 -13.43
N ASP A 633 17.09 48.88 -13.60
CA ASP A 633 17.82 49.49 -14.74
C ASP A 633 19.24 48.92 -14.97
N SER A 634 19.87 48.41 -13.92
CA SER A 634 21.22 47.83 -13.98
C SER A 634 21.27 46.40 -14.53
N ILE A 635 20.13 45.75 -14.75
CA ILE A 635 20.04 44.33 -15.07
C ILE A 635 19.65 44.13 -16.53
N ARG A 636 20.48 43.39 -17.26
CA ARG A 636 20.10 42.84 -18.57
C ARG A 636 19.42 41.49 -18.36
N VAL A 637 18.10 41.43 -18.54
CA VAL A 637 17.34 40.20 -18.36
C VAL A 637 17.58 39.23 -19.52
N SER A 638 17.88 37.97 -19.18
CA SER A 638 17.98 36.84 -20.11
C SER A 638 17.10 35.66 -19.70
N THR A 639 16.85 35.49 -18.40
CA THR A 639 15.90 34.52 -17.88
C THR A 639 15.09 35.11 -16.74
N VAL A 640 13.93 34.53 -16.48
CA VAL A 640 13.08 34.85 -15.35
C VAL A 640 12.63 33.57 -14.64
N SER A 641 12.38 33.68 -13.34
CA SER A 641 11.90 32.61 -12.48
C SER A 641 10.76 33.12 -11.60
N TYR A 642 9.88 32.20 -11.18
CA TYR A 642 8.81 32.44 -10.23
C TYR A 642 8.94 31.47 -9.05
N ILE A 643 8.98 32.04 -7.85
CA ILE A 643 9.21 31.47 -6.52
C ILE A 643 10.65 30.94 -6.31
N PRO A 644 11.47 31.60 -5.47
CA PRO A 644 12.83 31.15 -5.16
C PRO A 644 12.86 29.88 -4.28
N ASP A 645 14.05 29.29 -4.16
CA ASP A 645 14.36 28.24 -3.19
C ASP A 645 14.19 28.75 -1.77
N ARG A 646 14.86 29.87 -1.48
CA ARG A 646 14.90 30.52 -0.18
C ARG A 646 14.71 32.00 -0.37
N PHE A 647 13.95 32.59 0.53
CA PHE A 647 13.74 34.02 0.59
C PHE A 647 14.87 34.67 1.39
N ASN A 648 15.75 35.40 0.68
CA ASN A 648 16.81 36.25 1.23
C ASN A 648 17.83 35.53 2.17
N ASP A 649 18.86 36.26 2.59
CA ASP A 649 19.93 35.80 3.51
C ASP A 649 19.45 35.31 4.89
N LYS A 650 18.12 35.30 5.13
CA LYS A 650 17.48 34.97 6.40
C LYS A 650 17.07 33.51 6.54
N ASN A 651 17.25 32.69 5.50
CA ASN A 651 16.87 31.27 5.51
C ASN A 651 15.34 31.07 5.71
N GLU A 652 14.53 31.98 5.17
CA GLU A 652 13.06 31.97 5.20
C GLU A 652 12.50 31.52 3.84
N TYR A 653 11.18 31.30 3.74
CA TYR A 653 10.50 30.88 2.50
C TYR A 653 9.43 31.89 2.12
N TYR A 654 9.21 32.12 0.82
CA TYR A 654 8.19 33.04 0.33
C TYR A 654 6.80 32.66 0.85
N GLN A 655 6.11 33.60 1.52
CA GLN A 655 4.80 33.37 2.16
C GLN A 655 3.61 33.95 1.38
N GLY A 656 3.82 34.36 0.13
CA GLY A 656 2.82 35.07 -0.67
C GLY A 656 3.07 36.58 -0.74
N PRO A 657 2.25 37.34 -1.48
CA PRO A 657 1.01 36.93 -2.15
C PRO A 657 1.23 35.94 -3.31
N TRP A 658 0.26 35.07 -3.54
CA TRP A 658 0.32 34.06 -4.60
C TRP A 658 -0.49 34.49 -5.82
N ILE A 659 -0.10 34.01 -6.99
CA ILE A 659 -0.85 34.18 -8.24
C ILE A 659 -1.63 32.90 -8.52
N TYR A 660 -2.93 33.03 -8.83
CA TYR A 660 -3.84 31.91 -9.10
C TYR A 660 -4.80 32.26 -10.24
N ASP A 661 -5.54 31.27 -10.73
CA ASP A 661 -6.60 31.44 -11.72
C ASP A 661 -7.95 31.83 -11.09
N GLU A 662 -9.04 31.84 -11.84
CA GLU A 662 -10.37 32.10 -11.26
C GLU A 662 -10.93 30.96 -10.41
N THR A 663 -10.31 29.77 -10.44
CA THR A 663 -10.76 28.57 -9.73
C THR A 663 -10.02 28.32 -8.40
N GLY A 664 -9.08 29.20 -8.05
CA GLY A 664 -8.30 29.12 -6.82
C GLY A 664 -6.99 28.33 -6.96
N VAL A 665 -6.63 27.86 -8.15
CA VAL A 665 -5.43 27.04 -8.38
C VAL A 665 -4.24 27.94 -8.68
N GLY A 666 -3.16 27.79 -7.90
CA GLY A 666 -1.94 28.57 -8.06
C GLY A 666 -1.23 28.32 -9.39
N VAL A 667 -0.60 29.35 -9.94
CA VAL A 667 0.30 29.24 -11.10
C VAL A 667 1.44 28.27 -10.78
N LEU A 668 1.77 27.37 -11.71
CA LEU A 668 2.93 26.49 -11.60
C LEU A 668 4.21 27.33 -11.59
N THR A 669 5.06 27.06 -10.61
CA THR A 669 6.35 27.74 -10.47
C THR A 669 7.32 27.28 -11.53
N PHE A 670 8.16 28.20 -12.01
CA PHE A 670 9.09 27.98 -13.12
C PHE A 670 10.45 28.60 -12.83
N HIS A 671 11.49 28.03 -13.42
CA HIS A 671 12.87 28.40 -13.14
C HIS A 671 13.67 28.63 -14.42
N ASN A 672 14.30 29.79 -14.51
CA ASN A 672 15.17 30.21 -15.60
C ASN A 672 14.55 30.03 -17.00
N ILE A 673 13.28 30.40 -17.15
CA ILE A 673 12.68 30.43 -18.48
C ILE A 673 13.34 31.53 -19.32
N PRO A 674 13.68 31.30 -20.59
CA PRO A 674 14.28 32.31 -21.45
C PRO A 674 13.37 33.54 -21.61
N VAL A 675 13.96 34.72 -21.58
CA VAL A 675 13.30 35.99 -21.91
C VAL A 675 13.85 36.46 -23.25
N ILE A 676 12.97 36.54 -24.25
CA ILE A 676 13.32 36.93 -25.63
C ILE A 676 12.80 38.35 -25.96
N PRO A 677 13.48 39.13 -26.81
CA PRO A 677 12.99 40.46 -27.19
C PRO A 677 11.65 40.37 -27.94
N SER A 678 10.71 41.26 -27.64
CA SER A 678 9.47 41.41 -28.40
C SER A 678 9.79 41.88 -29.82
N GLY A 679 9.30 41.18 -30.85
CA GLY A 679 9.54 41.54 -32.26
C GLY A 679 10.71 40.80 -32.95
N VAL A 680 11.34 39.82 -32.31
CA VAL A 680 12.09 38.76 -33.03
C VAL A 680 11.07 37.82 -33.67
N ASP A 681 11.20 37.55 -34.98
CA ASP A 681 10.25 36.76 -35.81
C ASP A 681 9.49 35.69 -35.01
N GLU A 682 8.19 35.93 -34.87
CA GLU A 682 7.27 35.26 -33.92
C GLU A 682 6.93 33.80 -34.29
N ASP A 683 7.71 33.14 -35.17
CA ASP A 683 7.38 31.84 -35.77
C ASP A 683 8.36 30.69 -35.43
N ALA A 684 9.23 30.87 -34.43
CA ALA A 684 10.24 29.87 -34.06
C ALA A 684 10.17 29.41 -32.60
N GLU A 685 8.99 29.06 -32.09
CA GLU A 685 8.85 27.92 -31.16
C GLU A 685 7.37 27.49 -31.03
N ARG A 686 7.13 26.23 -31.40
CA ARG A 686 5.83 25.62 -31.69
C ARG A 686 4.82 25.73 -30.55
N SER A 687 3.64 26.30 -30.87
CA SER A 687 2.37 25.78 -30.33
C SER A 687 2.10 24.40 -30.95
N PRO A 688 1.48 23.44 -30.26
CA PRO A 688 1.14 22.16 -30.87
C PRO A 688 0.04 22.39 -31.92
N MET A 689 0.42 22.40 -33.20
CA MET A 689 -0.56 22.27 -34.28
C MET A 689 -0.98 20.80 -34.36
N GLU A 690 -2.23 20.51 -34.04
CA GLU A 690 -2.90 19.33 -34.58
C GLU A 690 -2.89 19.44 -36.12
N PHE A 691 -2.14 18.58 -36.79
CA PHE A 691 -2.20 18.49 -38.25
C PHE A 691 -3.43 17.70 -38.65
N VAL A 692 -4.27 18.29 -39.50
CA VAL A 692 -5.32 17.54 -40.18
C VAL A 692 -4.64 16.64 -41.22
N GLN A 693 -4.78 15.32 -41.08
CA GLN A 693 -4.26 14.34 -42.04
C GLN A 693 -5.19 14.24 -43.26
N VAL A 694 -4.61 14.23 -44.46
CA VAL A 694 -5.36 14.05 -45.72
C VAL A 694 -4.60 13.11 -46.66
N ARG A 695 -5.31 12.22 -47.35
CA ARG A 695 -4.69 11.29 -48.31
C ARG A 695 -4.45 11.96 -49.66
N ARG A 696 -3.49 11.44 -50.45
CA ARG A 696 -3.32 11.84 -51.86
C ARG A 696 -4.62 11.63 -52.64
N GLY A 697 -5.04 12.60 -53.44
CA GLY A 697 -6.35 12.57 -54.11
C GLY A 697 -7.55 12.91 -53.22
N GLY A 698 -7.32 13.11 -51.91
CA GLY A 698 -8.34 13.53 -50.94
C GLY A 698 -8.80 14.97 -51.16
N ARG A 699 -9.88 15.33 -50.48
CA ARG A 699 -10.51 16.65 -50.58
C ARG A 699 -10.40 17.40 -49.26
N LEU A 700 -10.22 18.72 -49.36
CA LEU A 700 -10.14 19.63 -48.23
C LEU A 700 -11.38 20.53 -48.16
N SER A 701 -12.16 20.36 -47.09
CA SER A 701 -13.32 21.19 -46.72
C SER A 701 -13.63 20.99 -45.22
N PRO A 702 -14.23 21.98 -44.51
CA PRO A 702 -14.64 23.31 -44.98
C PRO A 702 -13.45 24.30 -45.00
N LEU A 703 -13.25 25.01 -46.13
CA LEU A 703 -12.20 26.03 -46.29
C LEU A 703 -12.72 27.24 -47.10
N PRO A 704 -12.12 28.44 -46.94
CA PRO A 704 -12.49 29.63 -47.72
C PRO A 704 -12.27 29.42 -49.23
N THR A 705 -13.11 30.02 -50.07
CA THR A 705 -12.96 29.97 -51.54
C THR A 705 -11.97 31.03 -52.06
N GLY A 706 -11.03 30.62 -52.90
CA GLY A 706 -9.93 31.44 -53.41
C GLY A 706 -8.92 30.67 -54.26
N GLN A 707 -7.90 31.34 -54.81
CA GLN A 707 -6.78 30.65 -55.48
C GLN A 707 -5.91 29.97 -54.42
N ALA A 708 -5.61 28.69 -54.61
CA ALA A 708 -4.93 27.91 -53.59
C ALA A 708 -3.64 27.25 -54.10
N TRP A 709 -2.66 27.15 -53.20
CA TRP A 709 -1.39 26.48 -53.45
C TRP A 709 -1.01 25.61 -52.26
N LEU A 710 -0.51 24.41 -52.56
CA LEU A 710 0.23 23.60 -51.60
C LEU A 710 1.71 23.94 -51.71
N ILE A 711 2.32 24.22 -50.58
CA ILE A 711 3.73 24.56 -50.46
C ILE A 711 4.39 23.45 -49.64
N SER A 712 5.35 22.74 -50.26
CA SER A 712 6.10 21.69 -49.56
C SER A 712 7.02 22.28 -48.50
N ALA A 713 7.52 21.44 -47.59
CA ALA A 713 8.56 21.84 -46.63
C ALA A 713 9.86 22.34 -47.28
N THR A 714 10.10 22.03 -48.56
CA THR A 714 11.25 22.53 -49.35
C THR A 714 10.95 23.81 -50.13
N GLY A 715 9.74 24.37 -49.99
CA GLY A 715 9.32 25.61 -50.64
C GLY A 715 8.78 25.45 -52.07
N GLU A 716 8.55 24.22 -52.53
CA GLU A 716 7.95 23.97 -53.84
C GLU A 716 6.46 24.33 -53.81
N ARG A 717 6.01 25.20 -54.73
CA ARG A 717 4.65 25.71 -54.78
C ARG A 717 3.85 25.05 -55.91
N ILE A 718 2.81 24.32 -55.54
CA ILE A 718 1.94 23.57 -56.46
C ILE A 718 0.54 24.20 -56.40
N GLY A 719 0.05 24.72 -57.52
CA GLY A 719 -1.32 25.24 -57.60
C GLY A 719 -2.35 24.12 -57.54
N ILE A 720 -3.39 24.28 -56.72
CA ILE A 720 -4.51 23.31 -56.63
C ILE A 720 -5.83 23.96 -57.02
N GLY A 721 -6.62 23.22 -57.80
CA GLY A 721 -7.92 23.66 -58.29
C GLY A 721 -9.04 23.44 -57.28
N MET A 722 -10.03 24.33 -57.31
CA MET A 722 -11.26 24.22 -56.53
C MET A 722 -12.39 23.68 -57.39
N CYS A 723 -13.17 22.72 -56.87
CA CYS A 723 -14.39 22.22 -57.49
C CYS A 723 -15.46 22.00 -56.43
N GLN A 724 -16.68 22.50 -56.64
CA GLN A 724 -17.80 22.38 -55.68
C GLN A 724 -17.46 22.81 -54.24
N GLN A 725 -16.69 23.90 -54.08
CA GLN A 725 -16.22 24.44 -52.78
C GLN A 725 -15.22 23.55 -52.02
N GLU A 726 -14.62 22.56 -52.69
CA GLU A 726 -13.58 21.71 -52.12
C GLU A 726 -12.28 21.84 -52.92
N TYR A 727 -11.15 21.75 -52.23
CA TYR A 727 -9.84 21.68 -52.87
C TYR A 727 -9.34 20.24 -52.94
N THR A 728 -8.91 19.81 -54.12
CA THR A 728 -8.43 18.43 -54.31
C THR A 728 -6.91 18.37 -54.22
N ILE A 729 -6.39 17.49 -53.37
CA ILE A 729 -4.96 17.20 -53.28
C ILE A 729 -4.53 16.42 -54.52
N PRO A 730 -3.48 16.84 -55.27
CA PRO A 730 -3.01 16.10 -56.44
C PRO A 730 -2.61 14.67 -56.06
N PRO A 731 -3.10 13.63 -56.77
CA PRO A 731 -2.74 12.23 -56.46
C PRO A 731 -1.24 11.93 -56.57
N THR A 732 -0.52 12.73 -57.36
CA THR A 732 0.90 12.60 -57.63
C THR A 732 1.80 13.38 -56.66
N ILE A 733 1.22 14.13 -55.70
CA ILE A 733 2.01 14.86 -54.71
C ILE A 733 2.73 13.87 -53.77
N ALA A 734 3.95 14.18 -53.35
CA ALA A 734 4.69 13.33 -52.41
C ALA A 734 4.02 13.37 -51.02
N ALA A 735 4.04 12.27 -50.26
CA ALA A 735 3.62 12.30 -48.87
C ALA A 735 4.57 13.19 -48.05
N GLY A 736 4.04 13.91 -47.08
CA GLY A 736 4.81 14.87 -46.28
C GLY A 736 3.96 16.02 -45.77
N LEU A 737 4.61 16.95 -45.06
CA LEU A 737 3.96 18.13 -44.52
C LEU A 737 3.84 19.22 -45.61
N TYR A 738 2.64 19.76 -45.76
CA TYR A 738 2.36 20.84 -46.71
C TYR A 738 1.63 22.00 -46.04
N CYS A 739 1.99 23.21 -46.46
CA CYS A 739 1.30 24.44 -46.15
C CYS A 739 0.33 24.76 -47.30
N LEU A 740 -0.97 24.79 -47.02
CA LEU A 740 -1.98 25.30 -47.93
C LEU A 740 -2.13 26.81 -47.74
N GLN A 741 -1.90 27.56 -48.81
CA GLN A 741 -2.20 28.99 -48.88
C GLN A 741 -3.40 29.21 -49.79
N ILE A 742 -4.41 29.93 -49.31
CA ILE A 742 -5.61 30.31 -50.07
C ILE A 742 -5.67 31.83 -50.12
N GLN A 743 -5.63 32.38 -51.33
CA GLN A 743 -5.80 33.81 -51.57
C GLN A 743 -7.26 34.11 -51.94
N THR A 744 -7.91 34.92 -51.10
CA THR A 744 -9.26 35.47 -51.34
C THR A 744 -9.16 36.99 -51.35
N GLY A 745 -9.16 37.57 -52.55
CA GLY A 745 -8.91 39.01 -52.74
C GLY A 745 -7.49 39.40 -52.33
N SER A 746 -7.37 40.39 -51.43
CA SER A 746 -6.08 40.84 -50.86
C SER A 746 -5.64 40.04 -49.63
N THR A 747 -6.44 39.05 -49.19
CA THR A 747 -6.21 38.31 -47.95
C THR A 747 -5.65 36.93 -48.26
N MET A 748 -4.61 36.51 -47.55
CA MET A 748 -4.00 35.18 -47.66
C MET A 748 -4.30 34.37 -46.39
N THR A 749 -4.94 33.21 -46.53
CA THR A 749 -5.24 32.30 -45.43
C THR A 749 -4.31 31.09 -45.50
N THR A 750 -3.66 30.75 -44.39
CA THR A 750 -2.71 29.63 -44.32
C THR A 750 -3.23 28.52 -43.41
N ARG A 751 -3.03 27.26 -43.82
CA ARG A 751 -3.35 26.03 -43.06
C ARG A 751 -2.29 24.96 -43.30
N TYR A 752 -2.03 24.10 -42.32
CA TYR A 752 -1.02 23.03 -42.43
C TYR A 752 -1.66 21.65 -42.38
N PHE A 753 -1.21 20.77 -43.26
CA PHE A 753 -1.75 19.41 -43.41
C PHE A 753 -0.61 18.41 -43.57
N LEU A 754 -0.82 17.21 -43.03
CA LEU A 754 0.04 16.06 -43.34
C LEU A 754 -0.60 15.27 -44.49
N VAL A 755 0.04 15.26 -45.66
CA VAL A 755 -0.38 14.43 -46.79
C VAL A 755 0.18 13.03 -46.60
N THR A 756 -0.68 12.04 -46.44
CA THR A 756 -0.32 10.63 -46.32
C THR A 756 -0.71 9.85 -47.57
N ASP A 757 -0.21 8.62 -47.70
CA ASP A 757 -0.60 7.72 -48.80
C ASP A 757 -2.10 7.35 -48.78
#